data_AF-A0A927UWJ3-F1
#
_entry.id   AF-A0A927UWJ3-F1
#
_cell.length_a   1.000
_cell.length_b   1.000
_cell.length_c   1.000
_cell.angle_alpha   90.00
_cell.angle_beta   90.00
_cell.angle_gamma   90.00
#
_symmetry.space_group_name_H-M   'P 1'
#
loop_
_entity.id
_entity.type
_entity.pdbx_description
1 polymer ?
#
loop_
_entity_poly.entity_id
_entity_poly.type
_entity_poly.pdbx_seq_one_letter_code
_entity_poly.pdbx_strand_id
1 'polypeptide(L)'
;MIAELKVCQDKLGTGFIFGAKIQDINDVEKQFNIVEGKDTGDTWVPWYNMHKVLWGLIDVYRYTDNDTALEVAKNLGNWIYNRVSKWDNETNARILGTEYGGMNDCLYELYSITRDARYLDAAHRFDDPKLFGIIISGKMNTLSGRHANTTIPKFVGALKRYTTLKELGELSTDDEKYLKYAEAFWDLVISKHSFATGGVSVMEHFRDDMALDATRSQTNCESCCVHNLLRLSRELFMVTGKVKYADYYEKALRNAIMGAIDTKNGTFSYFTPMATGYFKFFGEADPADNMYWCCTGTGMENYTKLCDSIYFHNKNDLVVNQYIASILNWKEKGITITQDSDVTAKDTATFTISIADNIPKSFNIFLRIPEWISGNPYVSVNGTSIENINISDEYIMIQNTWQTGDTVTFKYPMSVQAEGLPDNNTVFAFRYGPTLLAAELGTKYMDLTDSSNLTWAGANLSAPYYKVVGSESCTLTIPYGQVVKQVLGSETLQINDTTIESFIANIEDNMIKDDQAVVPTFKLTGTDADDNFENGLNFVPFNTLNDQRYGIYWYFSAQTKEQLDATILSRKDEGRYANSMIDSIQPGYGQYEKDSLHNLTEFNSISATTTSGESTRHALADGYFQYNMITDTTKTNMLLCKYSKEDNGKTMKISIGDTVIATETLDYKGTEEEFDIRYTIPKDVLEKNVRTIQITTDNGEIRNVTIVTVKFESNNTSESARLIGGLYMTVNYNNNSSIKSINPDTGKLSFTNDTYTLTVPKGTPVVKVTVTLEDTFGLLYIDGILVNDGKAQTFTINGNNASHKLVTYAEDHTTKSTYTLNIEQA
;
A
#
# COMPACT_ATOMS: atom_id res chain seq x y z
N MET A 1 23.22 8.56 27.11
CA MET A 1 23.07 7.37 26.24
C MET A 1 24.40 6.73 25.90
N ILE A 2 25.30 7.35 25.11
CA ILE A 2 26.59 6.74 24.70
C ILE A 2 27.43 6.26 25.88
N ALA A 3 27.56 7.07 26.94
CA ALA A 3 28.29 6.67 28.15
C ALA A 3 27.71 5.40 28.80
N GLU A 4 26.38 5.24 28.83
CA GLU A 4 25.72 4.06 29.39
C GLU A 4 25.92 2.83 28.50
N LEU A 5 25.88 2.98 27.17
CA LEU A 5 26.21 1.90 26.24
C LEU A 5 27.65 1.42 26.45
N LYS A 6 28.59 2.35 26.67
CA LYS A 6 29.97 2.01 27.02
C LYS A 6 30.07 1.24 28.33
N VAL A 7 29.37 1.68 29.38
CA VAL A 7 29.33 0.94 30.67
C VAL A 7 28.86 -0.50 30.48
N CYS A 8 27.79 -0.71 29.70
CA CYS A 8 27.30 -2.06 29.37
C CYS A 8 28.33 -2.88 28.57
N GLN A 9 28.93 -2.29 27.54
CA GLN A 9 29.94 -2.95 26.70
C GLN A 9 31.18 -3.36 27.51
N ASP A 10 31.69 -2.44 28.32
CA ASP A 10 32.87 -2.63 29.17
C ASP A 10 32.59 -3.69 30.25
N LYS A 11 31.35 -3.77 30.77
CA LYS A 11 30.95 -4.78 31.75
C LYS A 11 30.99 -6.21 31.19
N LEU A 12 30.62 -6.39 29.92
CA LEU A 12 30.71 -7.69 29.24
C LEU A 12 32.14 -8.00 28.80
N GLY A 13 32.93 -6.98 28.42
CA GLY A 13 34.33 -7.13 28.03
C GLY A 13 34.55 -7.81 26.68
N THR A 14 33.49 -8.15 25.94
CA THR A 14 33.54 -8.83 24.62
C THR A 14 33.40 -7.88 23.44
N GLY A 15 33.09 -6.60 23.69
CA GLY A 15 32.68 -5.63 22.67
C GLY A 15 31.20 -5.71 22.28
N PHE A 16 30.47 -6.72 22.77
CA PHE A 16 29.06 -6.90 22.49
C PHE A 16 28.18 -5.86 23.19
N ILE A 17 27.20 -5.32 22.45
CA ILE A 17 26.03 -4.61 22.96
C ILE A 17 24.84 -4.96 22.09
N PHE A 18 23.64 -4.99 22.67
CA PHE A 18 22.42 -5.34 21.94
C PHE A 18 21.22 -4.60 22.51
N GLY A 19 20.39 -4.04 21.64
CA GLY A 19 19.28 -3.17 22.00
C GLY A 19 17.91 -3.86 22.04
N ALA A 20 17.85 -5.18 21.89
CA ALA A 20 16.62 -5.96 21.88
C ALA A 20 16.63 -7.08 22.93
N LYS A 21 15.53 -7.85 22.98
CA LYS A 21 15.34 -8.95 23.92
C LYS A 21 16.51 -9.95 23.85
N ILE A 22 17.19 -10.13 24.98
CA ILE A 22 18.15 -11.21 25.20
C ILE A 22 17.38 -12.49 25.52
N GLN A 23 17.65 -13.57 24.76
CA GLN A 23 16.91 -14.83 24.90
C GLN A 23 17.35 -15.65 26.11
N ASP A 24 18.63 -15.56 26.49
CA ASP A 24 19.19 -16.18 27.68
C ASP A 24 20.20 -15.22 28.31
N ILE A 25 20.01 -14.84 29.56
CA ILE A 25 20.92 -13.93 30.27
C ILE A 25 22.32 -14.55 30.48
N ASN A 26 22.42 -15.88 30.45
CA ASN A 26 23.69 -16.61 30.58
C ASN A 26 24.40 -16.81 29.22
N ASP A 27 23.67 -16.67 28.11
CA ASP A 27 24.20 -16.64 26.76
C ASP A 27 23.60 -15.45 26.00
N VAL A 28 24.19 -14.28 26.22
CA VAL A 28 23.72 -13.01 25.65
C VAL A 28 23.81 -12.96 24.13
N GLU A 29 24.44 -13.96 23.48
CA GLU A 29 24.55 -14.08 22.03
C GLU A 29 23.59 -15.11 21.43
N LYS A 30 22.80 -15.82 22.25
CA LYS A 30 21.94 -16.94 21.84
C LYS A 30 21.06 -16.64 20.63
N GLN A 31 20.47 -15.45 20.57
CA GLN A 31 19.65 -14.99 19.44
C GLN A 31 20.38 -15.05 18.10
N PHE A 32 21.70 -14.82 18.09
CA PHE A 32 22.53 -14.94 16.90
C PHE A 32 22.82 -16.40 16.56
N ASN A 33 23.00 -17.27 17.56
CA ASN A 33 23.15 -18.71 17.34
C ASN A 33 21.89 -19.32 16.70
N ILE A 34 20.70 -18.86 17.14
CA ILE A 34 19.40 -19.28 16.58
C ILE A 34 19.29 -18.89 15.10
N VAL A 35 19.54 -17.63 14.72
CA VAL A 35 19.47 -17.22 13.30
C VAL A 35 20.60 -17.79 12.44
N GLU A 36 21.69 -18.24 13.05
CA GLU A 36 22.76 -18.96 12.36
C GLU A 36 22.51 -20.48 12.24
N GLY A 37 21.44 -21.00 12.85
CA GLY A 37 21.11 -22.44 12.80
C GLY A 37 21.95 -23.30 13.75
N LYS A 38 22.64 -22.68 14.71
CA LYS A 38 23.51 -23.33 15.69
C LYS A 38 22.81 -23.64 17.01
N ASP A 39 21.61 -23.10 17.19
CA ASP A 39 20.78 -23.32 18.36
C ASP A 39 19.29 -23.28 17.94
N THR A 40 18.41 -23.62 18.87
CA THR A 40 16.95 -23.67 18.71
C THR A 40 16.27 -22.64 19.61
N GLY A 41 15.09 -22.19 19.18
CA GLY A 41 14.29 -21.19 19.88
C GLY A 41 13.81 -20.08 18.94
N ASP A 42 13.06 -19.14 19.50
CA ASP A 42 12.51 -18.02 18.74
C ASP A 42 13.34 -16.77 18.91
N THR A 43 13.48 -16.01 17.83
CA THR A 43 14.20 -14.74 17.82
C THR A 43 13.64 -13.83 16.74
N TRP A 44 13.76 -12.53 16.96
CA TRP A 44 13.23 -11.52 16.06
C TRP A 44 14.36 -10.63 15.53
N VAL A 45 14.73 -10.88 14.27
CA VAL A 45 15.63 -10.05 13.43
C VAL A 45 16.85 -9.44 14.16
N PRO A 46 17.68 -10.24 14.86
CA PRO A 46 18.76 -9.72 15.70
C PRO A 46 19.82 -8.93 14.92
N TRP A 47 20.11 -9.30 13.66
CA TRP A 47 21.04 -8.54 12.82
C TRP A 47 20.47 -7.17 12.38
N TYR A 48 19.15 -7.07 12.17
CA TYR A 48 18.51 -5.77 11.91
C TYR A 48 18.65 -4.83 13.11
N ASN A 49 18.45 -5.34 14.34
CA ASN A 49 18.63 -4.54 15.56
C ASN A 49 20.09 -4.14 15.75
N MET A 50 21.02 -5.07 15.54
CA MET A 50 22.46 -4.82 15.57
C MET A 50 22.87 -3.69 14.60
N HIS A 51 22.30 -3.70 13.38
CA HIS A 51 22.51 -2.63 12.40
C HIS A 51 22.12 -1.25 12.97
N LYS A 52 20.96 -1.11 13.63
CA LYS A 52 20.52 0.19 14.19
C LYS A 52 21.47 0.70 15.27
N VAL A 53 21.93 -0.19 16.15
CA VAL A 53 22.88 0.18 17.20
C VAL A 53 24.21 0.65 16.61
N LEU A 54 24.76 -0.10 15.65
CA LEU A 54 26.03 0.28 15.02
C LEU A 54 25.92 1.57 14.21
N TRP A 55 24.88 1.70 13.37
CA TRP A 55 24.68 2.91 12.57
C TRP A 55 24.45 4.14 13.46
N GLY A 56 23.67 4.03 14.53
CA GLY A 56 23.46 5.13 15.48
C GLY A 56 24.75 5.60 16.15
N LEU A 57 25.67 4.68 16.50
CA LEU A 57 26.98 5.04 17.04
C LEU A 57 27.86 5.77 16.01
N ILE A 58 27.84 5.30 14.76
CA ILE A 58 28.55 5.92 13.63
C ILE A 58 28.02 7.33 13.40
N ASP A 59 26.70 7.52 13.37
CA ASP A 59 26.07 8.83 13.16
C ASP A 59 26.43 9.80 14.29
N VAL A 60 26.39 9.36 15.56
CA VAL A 60 26.79 10.22 16.68
C VAL A 60 28.24 10.69 16.52
N TYR A 61 29.16 9.82 16.12
CA TYR A 61 30.53 10.23 15.82
C TYR A 61 30.56 11.24 14.65
N ARG A 62 29.93 10.94 13.52
CA ARG A 62 29.96 11.78 12.31
C ARG A 62 29.39 13.19 12.52
N TYR A 63 28.36 13.33 13.34
CA TYR A 63 27.69 14.61 13.55
C TYR A 63 28.23 15.40 14.75
N THR A 64 28.99 14.78 15.66
CA THR A 64 29.40 15.43 16.92
C THR A 64 30.88 15.25 17.28
N ASP A 65 31.65 14.54 16.46
CA ASP A 65 33.06 14.17 16.73
C ASP A 65 33.24 13.45 18.09
N ASN A 66 32.23 12.66 18.51
CA ASN A 66 32.25 11.95 19.78
C ASN A 66 33.11 10.68 19.70
N ASP A 67 34.37 10.78 20.12
CA ASP A 67 35.33 9.68 20.13
C ASP A 67 34.87 8.46 20.95
N THR A 68 34.09 8.67 22.01
CA THR A 68 33.55 7.54 22.81
C THR A 68 32.54 6.73 22.00
N ALA A 69 31.71 7.38 21.17
CA ALA A 69 30.80 6.67 20.28
C ALA A 69 31.57 5.83 19.25
N LEU A 70 32.64 6.39 18.66
CA LEU A 70 33.50 5.65 17.74
C LEU A 70 34.22 4.48 18.41
N GLU A 71 34.70 4.65 19.65
CA GLU A 71 35.31 3.57 20.42
C GLU A 71 34.33 2.40 20.62
N VAL A 72 33.10 2.71 21.05
CA VAL A 72 32.04 1.71 21.24
C VAL A 72 31.68 1.03 19.91
N ALA A 73 31.58 1.79 18.81
CA ALA A 73 31.33 1.27 17.47
C ALA A 73 32.43 0.31 17.00
N LYS A 74 33.71 0.66 17.20
CA LYS A 74 34.85 -0.18 16.86
C LYS A 74 34.86 -1.49 17.63
N ASN A 75 34.58 -1.43 18.93
CA ASN A 75 34.51 -2.61 19.78
C ASN A 75 33.36 -3.54 19.34
N LEU A 76 32.20 -2.96 18.99
CA LEU A 76 31.08 -3.71 18.44
C LEU A 76 31.42 -4.30 17.06
N GLY A 77 32.05 -3.53 16.18
CA GLY A 77 32.54 -3.99 14.88
C GLY A 77 33.54 -5.14 15.00
N ASN A 78 34.42 -5.10 16.00
CA ASN A 78 35.35 -6.20 16.28
C ASN A 78 34.61 -7.48 16.69
N TRP A 79 33.59 -7.35 17.54
CA TRP A 79 32.73 -8.48 17.91
C TRP A 79 32.01 -9.06 16.69
N ILE A 80 31.41 -8.20 15.85
CA ILE A 80 30.74 -8.60 14.61
C ILE A 80 31.73 -9.36 13.70
N TYR A 81 32.90 -8.79 13.41
CA TYR A 81 33.93 -9.44 12.60
C TYR A 81 34.34 -10.82 13.15
N ASN A 82 34.62 -10.91 14.45
CA ASN A 82 35.04 -12.17 15.09
C ASN A 82 33.99 -13.28 15.00
N ARG A 83 32.71 -12.88 14.85
CA ARG A 83 31.60 -13.80 14.65
C ARG A 83 31.43 -14.18 13.18
N VAL A 84 31.25 -13.18 12.30
CA VAL A 84 30.90 -13.41 10.89
C VAL A 84 32.04 -13.97 10.05
N SER A 85 33.30 -13.72 10.45
CA SER A 85 34.47 -14.30 9.78
C SER A 85 34.54 -15.83 9.87
N LYS A 86 33.79 -16.44 10.81
CA LYS A 86 33.71 -17.90 11.02
C LYS A 86 32.54 -18.56 10.31
N TRP A 87 31.72 -17.80 9.58
CA TRP A 87 30.60 -18.38 8.83
C TRP A 87 31.11 -19.22 7.67
N ASP A 88 30.59 -20.44 7.57
CA ASP A 88 30.65 -21.23 6.35
C ASP A 88 29.60 -20.74 5.33
N ASN A 89 29.63 -21.34 4.14
CA ASN A 89 28.73 -20.95 3.06
C ASN A 89 27.25 -21.19 3.40
N GLU A 90 26.94 -22.22 4.18
CA GLU A 90 25.57 -22.55 4.58
C GLU A 90 25.03 -21.52 5.57
N THR A 91 25.78 -21.24 6.64
CA THR A 91 25.45 -20.21 7.63
C THR A 91 25.28 -18.86 6.95
N ASN A 92 26.23 -18.49 6.07
CA ASN A 92 26.17 -17.21 5.38
C ASN A 92 24.94 -17.11 4.47
N ALA A 93 24.66 -18.13 3.66
CA ALA A 93 23.46 -18.16 2.82
C ALA A 93 22.16 -18.10 3.64
N ARG A 94 22.12 -18.75 4.81
CA ARG A 94 21.00 -18.67 5.76
C ARG A 94 20.78 -17.24 6.24
N ILE A 95 21.82 -16.57 6.71
CA ILE A 95 21.74 -15.18 7.19
C ILE A 95 21.33 -14.23 6.06
N LEU A 96 21.87 -14.40 4.86
CA LEU A 96 21.49 -13.58 3.70
C LEU A 96 20.01 -13.75 3.31
N GLY A 97 19.41 -14.90 3.65
CA GLY A 97 17.98 -15.16 3.52
C GLY A 97 17.10 -14.54 4.61
N THR A 98 17.69 -13.99 5.68
CA THR A 98 16.96 -13.32 6.77
C THR A 98 17.05 -11.80 6.68
N GLU A 99 16.30 -11.10 7.54
CA GLU A 99 16.43 -9.65 7.69
C GLU A 99 17.65 -9.29 8.57
N TYR A 100 18.58 -8.55 7.97
CA TYR A 100 19.76 -7.98 8.65
C TYR A 100 19.85 -6.45 8.50
N GLY A 101 18.81 -5.80 7.99
CA GLY A 101 18.86 -4.39 7.64
C GLY A 101 20.04 -4.07 6.71
N GLY A 102 20.76 -2.97 6.98
CA GLY A 102 21.95 -2.54 6.26
C GLY A 102 23.26 -2.98 6.93
N MET A 103 23.39 -4.20 7.48
CA MET A 103 24.67 -4.59 8.11
C MET A 103 25.89 -4.39 7.19
N ASN A 104 25.74 -4.55 5.86
CA ASN A 104 26.80 -4.21 4.92
C ASN A 104 27.06 -2.69 4.86
N ASP A 105 26.03 -1.85 4.77
CA ASP A 105 26.18 -0.38 4.70
C ASP A 105 26.95 0.20 5.91
N CYS A 106 26.62 -0.24 7.12
CA CYS A 106 27.19 0.27 8.36
C CYS A 106 28.63 -0.17 8.56
N LEU A 107 28.98 -1.38 8.12
CA LEU A 107 30.34 -1.90 8.21
C LEU A 107 31.28 -1.28 7.16
N TYR A 108 30.78 -0.99 5.95
CA TYR A 108 31.55 -0.20 4.98
C TYR A 108 31.80 1.23 5.48
N GLU A 109 30.82 1.85 6.13
CA GLU A 109 31.01 3.17 6.73
C GLU A 109 31.99 3.13 7.91
N LEU A 110 31.93 2.10 8.77
CA LEU A 110 32.93 1.94 9.82
C LEU A 110 34.34 1.73 9.25
N TYR A 111 34.46 0.99 8.14
CA TYR A 111 35.72 0.84 7.42
C TYR A 111 36.22 2.17 6.86
N SER A 112 35.35 2.98 6.25
CA SER A 112 35.71 4.29 5.68
C SER A 112 36.32 5.22 6.73
N ILE A 113 35.74 5.23 7.93
CA ILE A 113 36.18 6.06 9.07
C ILE A 113 37.48 5.54 9.68
N THR A 114 37.59 4.23 9.91
CA THR A 114 38.64 3.66 10.78
C THR A 114 39.83 3.07 10.03
N ARG A 115 39.64 2.75 8.74
CA ARG A 115 40.61 2.07 7.87
C ARG A 115 41.02 0.68 8.36
N ASP A 116 40.20 0.06 9.22
CA ASP A 116 40.45 -1.29 9.73
C ASP A 116 39.83 -2.34 8.80
N ALA A 117 40.69 -3.12 8.12
CA ALA A 117 40.28 -4.11 7.13
C ALA A 117 39.31 -5.18 7.67
N ARG A 118 39.26 -5.39 8.98
CA ARG A 118 38.28 -6.31 9.59
C ARG A 118 36.84 -5.91 9.28
N TYR A 119 36.55 -4.61 9.23
CA TYR A 119 35.19 -4.13 8.96
C TYR A 119 34.83 -4.27 7.48
N LEU A 120 35.80 -4.12 6.58
CA LEU A 120 35.62 -4.42 5.16
C LEU A 120 35.29 -5.91 4.95
N ASP A 121 36.07 -6.80 5.57
CA ASP A 121 35.84 -8.24 5.52
C ASP A 121 34.47 -8.63 6.09
N ALA A 122 34.06 -8.00 7.18
CA ALA A 122 32.75 -8.22 7.77
C ALA A 122 31.62 -7.71 6.86
N ALA A 123 31.77 -6.54 6.24
CA ALA A 123 30.79 -5.98 5.30
C ALA A 123 30.55 -6.92 4.11
N HIS A 124 31.62 -7.49 3.54
CA HIS A 124 31.54 -8.48 2.46
C HIS A 124 30.68 -9.70 2.81
N ARG A 125 30.63 -10.11 4.08
CA ARG A 125 29.80 -11.25 4.52
C ARG A 125 28.30 -10.94 4.47
N PHE A 126 27.91 -9.66 4.45
CA PHE A 126 26.51 -9.24 4.36
C PHE A 126 26.09 -8.81 2.94
N ASP A 127 26.98 -8.86 1.96
CA ASP A 127 26.60 -8.67 0.55
C ASP A 127 25.84 -9.90 0.03
N ASP A 128 24.78 -9.69 -0.76
CA ASP A 128 23.93 -10.74 -1.33
C ASP A 128 24.07 -10.82 -2.85
N PRO A 129 25.23 -11.29 -3.38
CA PRO A 129 25.48 -11.31 -4.82
C PRO A 129 24.49 -12.18 -5.59
N LYS A 130 23.88 -13.18 -4.94
CA LYS A 130 22.84 -14.01 -5.54
C LYS A 130 21.59 -13.18 -5.82
N LEU A 131 21.10 -12.43 -4.82
CA LEU A 131 19.98 -11.52 -5.01
C LEU A 131 20.31 -10.44 -6.05
N PHE A 132 21.49 -9.85 -5.99
CA PHE A 132 21.91 -8.81 -6.94
C PHE A 132 21.92 -9.32 -8.39
N GLY A 133 22.45 -10.53 -8.60
CA GLY A 133 22.43 -11.22 -9.89
C GLY A 133 21.01 -11.52 -10.39
N ILE A 134 20.09 -11.88 -9.50
CA ILE A 134 18.67 -12.10 -9.85
C ILE A 134 18.03 -10.79 -10.33
N ILE A 135 18.24 -9.68 -9.62
CA ILE A 135 17.62 -8.39 -9.97
C ILE A 135 18.17 -7.86 -11.30
N ILE A 136 19.49 -7.83 -11.48
CA ILE A 136 20.08 -7.30 -12.72
C ILE A 136 19.77 -8.15 -13.96
N SER A 137 19.33 -9.40 -13.79
CA SER A 137 18.90 -10.25 -14.91
C SER A 137 17.68 -9.68 -15.66
N GLY A 138 16.92 -8.75 -15.04
CA GLY A 138 15.75 -8.11 -15.63
C GLY A 138 14.53 -9.02 -15.75
N LYS A 139 14.57 -10.23 -15.18
CA LYS A 139 13.42 -11.14 -15.18
C LYS A 139 12.24 -10.50 -14.41
N MET A 140 11.04 -10.62 -14.97
CA MET A 140 9.78 -10.19 -14.34
C MET A 140 9.57 -10.86 -12.98
N ASN A 141 8.91 -10.15 -12.06
CA ASN A 141 8.48 -10.64 -10.75
C ASN A 141 9.61 -11.16 -9.87
N THR A 142 10.84 -10.68 -10.06
CA THR A 142 12.00 -11.08 -9.24
C THR A 142 11.93 -10.57 -7.80
N LEU A 143 11.12 -9.53 -7.56
CA LEU A 143 10.82 -8.98 -6.24
C LEU A 143 9.54 -9.54 -5.61
N SER A 144 8.65 -10.17 -6.39
CA SER A 144 7.32 -10.59 -5.90
C SER A 144 7.43 -11.50 -4.67
N GLY A 145 6.62 -11.20 -3.66
CA GLY A 145 6.58 -11.92 -2.38
C GLY A 145 7.76 -11.64 -1.45
N ARG A 146 8.75 -10.82 -1.84
CA ARG A 146 9.85 -10.43 -0.95
C ARG A 146 9.41 -9.29 -0.04
N HIS A 147 9.81 -9.35 1.23
CA HIS A 147 9.67 -8.23 2.16
C HIS A 147 10.50 -7.04 1.65
N ALA A 148 9.83 -5.91 1.42
CA ALA A 148 10.39 -4.77 0.71
C ALA A 148 11.47 -4.07 1.54
N ASN A 149 11.17 -3.70 2.80
CA ASN A 149 12.12 -3.04 3.67
C ASN A 149 13.29 -3.94 4.14
N THR A 150 13.18 -5.26 4.00
CA THR A 150 14.32 -6.18 4.16
C THR A 150 15.24 -6.13 2.94
N THR A 151 14.68 -5.91 1.76
CA THR A 151 15.38 -6.00 0.48
C THR A 151 16.11 -4.69 0.13
N ILE A 152 15.45 -3.54 0.31
CA ILE A 152 16.00 -2.23 -0.08
C ILE A 152 17.36 -1.92 0.58
N PRO A 153 17.56 -2.11 1.91
CA PRO A 153 18.84 -1.82 2.57
C PRO A 153 20.02 -2.62 2.02
N LYS A 154 19.78 -3.83 1.49
CA LYS A 154 20.84 -4.63 0.86
C LYS A 154 21.48 -3.91 -0.33
N PHE A 155 20.66 -3.20 -1.11
CA PHE A 155 21.11 -2.42 -2.26
C PHE A 155 21.67 -1.05 -1.86
N VAL A 156 21.22 -0.47 -0.75
CA VAL A 156 21.89 0.68 -0.12
C VAL A 156 23.32 0.29 0.24
N GLY A 157 23.53 -0.87 0.86
CA GLY A 157 24.86 -1.37 1.17
C GLY A 157 25.69 -1.76 -0.05
N ALA A 158 25.07 -2.27 -1.12
CA ALA A 158 25.75 -2.50 -2.39
C ALA A 158 26.32 -1.19 -2.97
N LEU A 159 25.52 -0.12 -2.99
CA LEU A 159 26.00 1.20 -3.40
C LEU A 159 27.05 1.76 -2.42
N LYS A 160 26.90 1.48 -1.13
CA LYS A 160 27.86 1.91 -0.10
C LYS A 160 29.24 1.27 -0.29
N ARG A 161 29.31 0.00 -0.71
CA ARG A 161 30.56 -0.65 -1.12
C ARG A 161 31.24 0.14 -2.24
N TYR A 162 30.50 0.41 -3.31
CA TYR A 162 31.01 1.11 -4.48
C TYR A 162 31.56 2.49 -4.11
N THR A 163 30.76 3.30 -3.41
CA THR A 163 31.13 4.67 -3.02
C THR A 163 32.33 4.68 -2.09
N THR A 164 32.32 3.84 -1.06
CA THR A 164 33.42 3.73 -0.08
C THR A 164 34.74 3.37 -0.76
N LEU A 165 34.77 2.29 -1.55
CA LEU A 165 35.99 1.86 -2.21
C LEU A 165 36.46 2.87 -3.27
N LYS A 166 35.55 3.54 -3.96
CA LYS A 166 35.88 4.60 -4.93
C LYS A 166 36.51 5.81 -4.26
N GLU A 167 35.91 6.32 -3.20
CA GLU A 167 36.40 7.48 -2.44
C GLU A 167 37.80 7.23 -1.85
N LEU A 168 38.08 5.99 -1.45
CA LEU A 168 39.35 5.56 -0.89
C LEU A 168 40.40 5.20 -1.95
N GLY A 169 40.04 5.16 -3.24
CA GLY A 169 40.93 4.76 -4.32
C GLY A 169 41.25 3.26 -4.35
N GLU A 170 40.37 2.44 -3.79
CA GLU A 170 40.52 0.98 -3.61
C GLU A 170 39.55 0.16 -4.49
N LEU A 171 38.75 0.83 -5.31
CA LEU A 171 37.77 0.21 -6.20
C LEU A 171 38.44 -0.71 -7.22
N SER A 172 38.06 -1.98 -7.26
CA SER A 172 38.47 -2.92 -8.31
C SER A 172 37.49 -2.95 -9.48
N THR A 173 37.90 -3.53 -10.62
CA THR A 173 37.01 -3.74 -11.77
C THR A 173 35.76 -4.56 -11.41
N ASP A 174 35.90 -5.51 -10.48
CA ASP A 174 34.77 -6.33 -10.02
C ASP A 174 33.82 -5.55 -9.11
N ASP A 175 34.24 -4.44 -8.50
CA ASP A 175 33.39 -3.62 -7.64
C ASP A 175 32.49 -2.66 -8.43
N GLU A 176 32.85 -2.33 -9.67
CA GLU A 176 32.05 -1.46 -10.56
C GLU A 176 30.61 -1.99 -10.76
N LYS A 177 30.41 -3.31 -10.72
CA LYS A 177 29.09 -3.94 -10.86
C LYS A 177 28.14 -3.58 -9.71
N TYR A 178 28.64 -3.18 -8.55
CA TYR A 178 27.80 -2.83 -7.40
C TYR A 178 27.00 -1.54 -7.61
N LEU A 179 27.56 -0.57 -8.34
CA LEU A 179 26.78 0.58 -8.83
C LEU A 179 25.67 0.10 -9.76
N LYS A 180 25.97 -0.82 -10.69
CA LYS A 180 24.98 -1.36 -11.63
C LYS A 180 23.87 -2.14 -10.96
N TYR A 181 24.16 -2.88 -9.89
CA TYR A 181 23.15 -3.55 -9.08
C TYR A 181 22.21 -2.56 -8.42
N ALA A 182 22.74 -1.48 -7.84
CA ALA A 182 21.94 -0.43 -7.23
C ALA A 182 21.08 0.33 -8.27
N GLU A 183 21.65 0.71 -9.42
CA GLU A 183 20.91 1.35 -10.52
C GLU A 183 19.76 0.45 -11.02
N ALA A 184 20.04 -0.83 -11.29
CA ALA A 184 19.05 -1.78 -11.81
C ALA A 184 17.93 -2.06 -10.80
N PHE A 185 18.26 -2.18 -9.51
CA PHE A 185 17.26 -2.34 -8.46
C PHE A 185 16.36 -1.12 -8.33
N TRP A 186 16.96 0.09 -8.30
CA TRP A 186 16.19 1.32 -8.23
C TRP A 186 15.25 1.45 -9.44
N ASP A 187 15.75 1.22 -10.65
CA ASP A 187 14.94 1.30 -11.87
C ASP A 187 13.78 0.30 -11.85
N LEU A 188 14.02 -0.94 -11.40
CA LEU A 188 12.97 -1.94 -11.24
C LEU A 188 11.89 -1.49 -10.23
N VAL A 189 12.31 -1.03 -9.05
CA VAL A 189 11.38 -0.64 -7.98
C VAL A 189 10.53 0.55 -8.39
N ILE A 190 11.16 1.62 -8.91
CA ILE A 190 10.44 2.85 -9.22
C ILE A 190 9.53 2.68 -10.44
N SER A 191 9.97 1.96 -11.48
CA SER A 191 9.17 1.79 -12.70
C SER A 191 8.01 0.80 -12.56
N LYS A 192 8.10 -0.17 -11.64
CA LYS A 192 7.13 -1.27 -11.58
C LYS A 192 6.35 -1.43 -10.27
N HIS A 193 6.80 -0.82 -9.18
CA HIS A 193 6.23 -1.03 -7.85
C HIS A 193 5.89 0.27 -7.09
N SER A 194 6.18 1.45 -7.65
CA SER A 194 5.93 2.74 -6.98
C SER A 194 4.54 3.28 -7.31
N PHE A 195 3.82 3.68 -6.26
CA PHE A 195 2.59 4.47 -6.36
C PHE A 195 2.90 5.96 -6.57
N ALA A 196 1.87 6.79 -6.79
CA ALA A 196 1.96 8.23 -7.04
C ALA A 196 2.53 9.02 -5.86
N THR A 197 2.52 8.44 -4.65
CA THR A 197 3.23 9.00 -3.50
C THR A 197 4.75 8.84 -3.57
N GLY A 198 5.26 7.98 -4.46
CA GLY A 198 6.64 7.47 -4.42
C GLY A 198 6.82 6.27 -3.48
N GLY A 199 5.76 5.86 -2.78
CA GLY A 199 5.74 4.71 -1.89
C GLY A 199 5.63 3.37 -2.62
N VAL A 200 6.09 2.30 -1.97
CA VAL A 200 6.08 0.94 -2.51
C VAL A 200 5.56 -0.04 -1.45
N SER A 201 5.36 -1.30 -1.84
CA SER A 201 4.90 -2.41 -1.00
C SER A 201 3.42 -2.38 -0.62
N VAL A 202 2.90 -3.56 -0.34
CA VAL A 202 1.57 -3.79 0.21
C VAL A 202 1.72 -4.81 1.32
N MET A 203 1.32 -4.45 2.54
CA MET A 203 1.58 -5.25 3.74
C MET A 203 3.04 -5.67 3.84
N GLU A 204 3.95 -4.69 3.70
CA GLU A 204 5.43 -4.83 3.80
C GLU A 204 6.09 -5.58 2.64
N HIS A 205 5.32 -6.15 1.70
CA HIS A 205 5.86 -7.02 0.64
C HIS A 205 5.73 -6.38 -0.73
N PHE A 206 6.73 -6.62 -1.58
CA PHE A 206 6.59 -6.40 -3.02
C PHE A 206 5.55 -7.37 -3.59
N ARG A 207 4.74 -6.86 -4.52
CA ARG A 207 3.77 -7.64 -5.29
C ARG A 207 4.32 -7.90 -6.69
N ASP A 208 3.53 -8.57 -7.51
CA ASP A 208 3.90 -8.78 -8.91
C ASP A 208 4.16 -7.43 -9.60
N ASP A 209 5.10 -7.44 -10.53
CA ASP A 209 5.47 -6.27 -11.31
C ASP A 209 4.22 -5.66 -11.96
N MET A 210 4.06 -4.35 -11.87
CA MET A 210 2.95 -3.58 -12.47
C MET A 210 1.56 -3.84 -11.85
N ALA A 211 1.40 -4.69 -10.84
CA ALA A 211 0.10 -5.01 -10.23
C ALA A 211 -0.34 -3.94 -9.19
N LEU A 212 -0.33 -2.66 -9.56
CA LEU A 212 -0.56 -1.57 -8.62
C LEU A 212 -2.05 -1.37 -8.31
N ASP A 213 -2.93 -1.23 -9.29
CA ASP A 213 -4.37 -1.10 -9.07
C ASP A 213 -4.94 -2.37 -8.42
N ALA A 214 -4.48 -3.54 -8.87
CA ALA A 214 -4.89 -4.83 -8.32
C ALA A 214 -4.58 -4.98 -6.82
N THR A 215 -3.60 -4.22 -6.30
CA THR A 215 -3.09 -4.39 -4.92
C THR A 215 -3.25 -3.18 -4.01
N ARG A 216 -4.09 -2.20 -4.40
CA ARG A 216 -4.47 -1.08 -3.51
C ARG A 216 -5.34 -1.57 -2.34
N SER A 217 -4.94 -1.23 -1.13
CA SER A 217 -5.55 -1.62 0.14
C SER A 217 -5.36 -0.55 1.24
N GLN A 218 -5.70 -0.90 2.48
CA GLN A 218 -5.41 -0.11 3.68
C GLN A 218 -3.98 -0.29 4.25
N THR A 219 -3.13 -1.11 3.62
CA THR A 219 -1.78 -1.45 4.10
C THR A 219 -0.69 -1.21 3.05
N ASN A 220 -0.88 -0.27 2.13
CA ASN A 220 0.15 0.09 1.15
C ASN A 220 1.25 0.98 1.77
N CYS A 221 2.36 1.10 1.05
CA CYS A 221 3.33 2.18 1.22
C CYS A 221 3.88 2.28 2.66
N GLU A 222 4.56 1.23 3.13
CA GLU A 222 5.34 1.28 4.38
C GLU A 222 6.36 2.42 4.33
N SER A 223 6.36 3.31 5.33
CA SER A 223 7.19 4.53 5.31
C SER A 223 8.69 4.24 5.39
N CYS A 224 9.13 3.14 6.04
CA CYS A 224 10.54 2.73 6.03
C CYS A 224 11.08 2.42 4.62
N CYS A 225 10.24 1.84 3.75
CA CYS A 225 10.64 1.55 2.38
C CYS A 225 11.05 2.84 1.67
N VAL A 226 10.25 3.89 1.83
CA VAL A 226 10.52 5.20 1.23
C VAL A 226 11.76 5.84 1.85
N HIS A 227 11.93 5.78 3.17
CA HIS A 227 13.14 6.27 3.83
C HIS A 227 14.42 5.67 3.20
N ASN A 228 14.45 4.36 3.00
CA ASN A 228 15.61 3.69 2.42
C ASN A 228 15.77 3.95 0.91
N LEU A 229 14.66 4.11 0.18
CA LEU A 229 14.70 4.51 -1.23
C LEU A 229 15.18 5.95 -1.40
N LEU A 230 14.85 6.87 -0.49
CA LEU A 230 15.41 8.22 -0.47
C LEU A 230 16.93 8.19 -0.23
N ARG A 231 17.39 7.41 0.76
CA ARG A 231 18.84 7.20 0.98
C ARG A 231 19.52 6.68 -0.30
N LEU A 232 18.96 5.66 -0.94
CA LEU A 232 19.49 5.11 -2.18
C LEU A 232 19.51 6.15 -3.32
N SER A 233 18.42 6.89 -3.49
CA SER A 233 18.27 7.89 -4.56
C SER A 233 19.25 9.04 -4.40
N ARG A 234 19.44 9.53 -3.17
CA ARG A 234 20.42 10.57 -2.88
C ARG A 234 21.83 10.15 -3.24
N GLU A 235 22.25 8.95 -2.83
CA GLU A 235 23.58 8.44 -3.12
C GLU A 235 23.77 8.17 -4.62
N LEU A 236 22.77 7.61 -5.30
CA LEU A 236 22.79 7.45 -6.76
C LEU A 236 22.89 8.80 -7.48
N PHE A 237 22.20 9.83 -7.00
CA PHE A 237 22.32 11.19 -7.50
C PHE A 237 23.75 11.72 -7.34
N MET A 238 24.35 11.61 -6.14
CA MET A 238 25.72 12.08 -5.90
C MET A 238 26.76 11.39 -6.79
N VAL A 239 26.55 10.11 -7.10
CA VAL A 239 27.47 9.32 -7.94
C VAL A 239 27.29 9.61 -9.44
N THR A 240 26.05 9.80 -9.89
CA THR A 240 25.72 9.78 -11.33
C THR A 240 25.30 11.13 -11.91
N GLY A 241 24.83 12.07 -11.07
CA GLY A 241 24.25 13.34 -11.49
C GLY A 241 22.88 13.26 -12.16
N LYS A 242 22.30 12.06 -12.34
CA LYS A 242 21.06 11.88 -13.12
C LYS A 242 19.84 12.47 -12.39
N VAL A 243 19.08 13.33 -13.09
CA VAL A 243 17.95 14.09 -12.52
C VAL A 243 16.80 13.21 -12.03
N LYS A 244 16.56 12.05 -12.65
CA LYS A 244 15.51 11.10 -12.21
C LYS A 244 15.57 10.73 -10.72
N TYR A 245 16.77 10.70 -10.13
CA TYR A 245 16.95 10.41 -8.71
C TYR A 245 16.51 11.59 -7.84
N ALA A 246 16.78 12.82 -8.28
CA ALA A 246 16.33 14.03 -7.61
C ALA A 246 14.81 14.25 -7.77
N ASP A 247 14.24 13.93 -8.94
CA ASP A 247 12.80 13.97 -9.18
C ASP A 247 12.05 13.02 -8.25
N TYR A 248 12.50 11.76 -8.17
CA TYR A 248 11.93 10.81 -7.22
C TYR A 248 12.12 11.26 -5.77
N TYR A 249 13.29 11.82 -5.41
CA TYR A 249 13.53 12.31 -4.05
C TYR A 249 12.51 13.39 -3.67
N GLU A 250 12.26 14.37 -4.54
CA GLU A 250 11.24 15.41 -4.32
C GLU A 250 9.84 14.81 -4.21
N LYS A 251 9.45 13.94 -5.16
CA LYS A 251 8.13 13.27 -5.16
C LYS A 251 7.89 12.51 -3.86
N ALA A 252 8.83 11.65 -3.47
CA ALA A 252 8.68 10.77 -2.32
C ALA A 252 8.83 11.50 -0.98
N LEU A 253 9.73 12.48 -0.87
CA LEU A 253 9.86 13.31 0.33
C LEU A 253 8.57 14.08 0.58
N ARG A 254 8.05 14.77 -0.44
CA ARG A 254 6.88 15.64 -0.31
C ARG A 254 5.59 14.89 -0.05
N ASN A 255 5.41 13.73 -0.67
CA ASN A 255 4.12 13.04 -0.65
C ASN A 255 4.10 11.88 0.36
N ALA A 256 5.08 10.99 0.31
CA ALA A 256 5.12 9.85 1.23
C ALA A 256 5.69 10.21 2.61
N ILE A 257 6.87 10.85 2.69
CA ILE A 257 7.50 11.14 3.99
C ILE A 257 6.73 12.22 4.75
N MET A 258 6.54 13.40 4.14
CA MET A 258 5.81 14.51 4.79
C MET A 258 4.33 14.15 5.05
N GLY A 259 3.76 13.22 4.28
CA GLY A 259 2.40 12.71 4.54
C GLY A 259 2.31 11.72 5.70
N ALA A 260 3.43 11.16 6.17
CA ALA A 260 3.48 10.10 7.18
C ALA A 260 3.73 10.60 8.62
N ILE A 261 3.62 11.90 8.90
CA ILE A 261 3.66 12.46 10.26
C ILE A 261 2.30 13.04 10.65
N ASP A 262 1.86 12.79 11.87
CA ASP A 262 0.84 13.59 12.53
C ASP A 262 1.48 14.91 12.96
N THR A 263 1.19 15.98 12.23
CA THR A 263 1.78 17.30 12.45
C THR A 263 1.41 17.91 13.80
N LYS A 264 0.35 17.42 14.46
CA LYS A 264 -0.09 17.92 15.77
C LYS A 264 0.68 17.27 16.91
N ASN A 265 0.84 15.94 16.86
CA ASN A 265 1.41 15.17 17.98
C ASN A 265 2.84 14.68 17.72
N GLY A 266 3.35 14.79 16.50
CA GLY A 266 4.70 14.35 16.13
C GLY A 266 4.86 12.83 16.06
N THR A 267 3.76 12.09 15.85
CA THR A 267 3.77 10.63 15.71
C THR A 267 3.77 10.22 14.24
N PHE A 268 4.18 8.99 13.95
CA PHE A 268 4.43 8.54 12.58
C PHE A 268 3.43 7.47 12.14
N SER A 269 3.12 7.49 10.85
CA SER A 269 2.31 6.45 10.20
C SER A 269 3.19 5.32 9.68
N TYR A 270 2.69 4.09 9.83
CA TYR A 270 3.34 2.91 9.28
C TYR A 270 2.97 2.73 7.80
N PHE A 271 1.67 2.56 7.52
CA PHE A 271 1.11 2.38 6.19
C PHE A 271 0.39 3.64 5.72
N THR A 272 0.51 3.90 4.42
CA THR A 272 -0.26 4.92 3.74
C THR A 272 -1.22 4.26 2.74
N PRO A 273 -2.52 4.09 3.09
CA PRO A 273 -3.51 3.48 2.20
C PRO A 273 -3.55 4.11 0.80
N MET A 274 -3.47 3.30 -0.26
CA MET A 274 -3.66 3.74 -1.65
C MET A 274 -5.04 3.39 -2.20
N ALA A 275 -5.81 2.56 -1.48
CA ALA A 275 -7.23 2.39 -1.74
C ALA A 275 -8.01 3.62 -1.24
N THR A 276 -8.94 4.10 -2.06
CA THR A 276 -9.74 5.30 -1.77
C THR A 276 -10.72 5.06 -0.64
N GLY A 277 -10.87 6.01 0.28
CA GLY A 277 -11.84 5.94 1.38
C GLY A 277 -11.29 5.41 2.70
N TYR A 278 -9.99 5.16 2.79
CA TYR A 278 -9.29 4.89 4.06
C TYR A 278 -8.62 6.15 4.61
N PHE A 279 -8.02 6.04 5.80
CA PHE A 279 -7.29 7.11 6.49
C PHE A 279 -5.93 6.61 6.99
N LYS A 280 -5.01 7.52 7.30
CA LYS A 280 -3.69 7.17 7.86
C LYS A 280 -3.82 6.87 9.36
N PHE A 281 -3.32 5.71 9.79
CA PHE A 281 -3.17 5.39 11.20
C PHE A 281 -1.79 5.87 11.68
N PHE A 282 -1.75 6.53 12.85
CA PHE A 282 -0.52 7.05 13.45
C PHE A 282 -0.29 6.37 14.81
N GLY A 283 0.97 6.24 15.21
CA GLY A 283 1.31 5.74 16.54
C GLY A 283 0.87 6.66 17.67
N GLU A 284 0.94 6.16 18.90
CA GLU A 284 0.56 6.89 20.10
C GLU A 284 1.57 7.97 20.48
N ALA A 285 1.08 9.12 20.95
CA ALA A 285 1.93 10.25 21.32
C ALA A 285 2.63 10.03 22.67
N ASP A 286 1.99 9.32 23.61
CA ASP A 286 2.62 8.96 24.88
C ASP A 286 3.71 7.91 24.63
N PRO A 287 4.98 8.19 24.97
CA PRO A 287 6.06 7.21 24.88
C PRO A 287 5.79 5.88 25.60
N ALA A 288 4.94 5.87 26.63
CA ALA A 288 4.58 4.65 27.37
C ALA A 288 3.61 3.74 26.59
N ASP A 289 2.77 4.33 25.74
CA ASP A 289 1.76 3.62 24.94
C ASP A 289 2.21 3.43 23.48
N ASN A 290 3.25 4.13 23.04
CA ASN A 290 3.81 3.97 21.70
C ASN A 290 4.44 2.58 21.52
N MET A 291 4.13 1.96 20.38
CA MET A 291 4.57 0.60 20.06
C MET A 291 5.99 0.52 19.48
N TYR A 292 6.60 1.66 19.15
CA TYR A 292 7.96 1.79 18.61
C TYR A 292 8.26 0.85 17.43
N TRP A 293 7.42 0.92 16.41
CA TRP A 293 7.64 0.19 15.16
C TRP A 293 8.92 0.63 14.43
N CYS A 294 9.35 -0.14 13.43
CA CYS A 294 10.44 0.26 12.54
C CYS A 294 10.20 1.66 11.91
N CYS A 295 8.95 1.96 11.54
CA CYS A 295 8.52 3.24 10.98
C CYS A 295 8.57 4.39 12.00
N THR A 296 8.49 4.11 13.30
CA THR A 296 8.80 5.11 14.34
C THR A 296 10.29 5.45 14.32
N GLY A 297 11.16 4.44 14.20
CA GLY A 297 12.60 4.61 14.10
C GLY A 297 13.02 5.48 12.91
N THR A 298 12.63 5.07 11.69
CA THR A 298 12.95 5.84 10.47
C THR A 298 12.19 7.17 10.41
N GLY A 299 10.99 7.24 11.00
CA GLY A 299 10.23 8.46 11.19
C GLY A 299 11.05 9.52 11.93
N MET A 300 11.65 9.18 13.08
CA MET A 300 12.53 10.09 13.81
C MET A 300 13.71 10.57 12.95
N GLU A 301 14.32 9.69 12.15
CA GLU A 301 15.43 10.07 11.27
C GLU A 301 15.00 11.04 10.16
N ASN A 302 13.87 10.77 9.49
CA ASN A 302 13.39 11.53 8.34
C ASN A 302 13.29 13.04 8.61
N TYR A 303 12.76 13.41 9.77
CA TYR A 303 12.51 14.82 10.09
C TYR A 303 13.74 15.58 10.58
N THR A 304 14.84 14.89 10.89
CA THR A 304 16.13 15.53 11.21
C THR A 304 16.91 15.96 9.97
N LYS A 305 16.54 15.45 8.79
CA LYS A 305 17.32 15.57 7.54
C LYS A 305 16.56 16.17 6.36
N LEU A 306 15.45 16.88 6.60
CA LEU A 306 14.62 17.46 5.53
C LEU A 306 15.38 18.37 4.55
N CYS A 307 16.51 18.94 4.97
CA CYS A 307 17.33 19.85 4.15
C CYS A 307 18.51 19.16 3.44
N ASP A 308 18.73 17.86 3.62
CA ASP A 308 19.97 17.16 3.23
C ASP A 308 20.20 16.97 1.72
N SER A 309 19.17 17.28 0.93
CA SER A 309 19.14 17.06 -0.53
C SER A 309 18.55 18.26 -1.29
N ILE A 310 18.54 19.46 -0.66
CA ILE A 310 18.16 20.72 -1.34
C ILE A 310 19.28 21.18 -2.26
N TYR A 311 20.51 21.18 -1.74
CA TYR A 311 21.70 21.69 -2.43
C TYR A 311 22.81 20.64 -2.48
N PHE A 312 23.54 20.59 -3.58
CA PHE A 312 24.80 19.86 -3.70
C PHE A 312 25.85 20.80 -4.27
N HIS A 313 27.09 20.75 -3.81
CA HIS A 313 28.12 21.63 -4.32
C HIS A 313 29.49 20.96 -4.38
N ASN A 314 30.30 21.41 -5.32
CA ASN A 314 31.73 21.08 -5.40
C ASN A 314 32.56 22.37 -5.25
N LYS A 315 33.80 22.42 -5.75
CA LYS A 315 34.63 23.65 -5.67
C LYS A 315 34.08 24.83 -6.47
N ASN A 316 33.35 24.63 -7.56
CA ASN A 316 32.95 25.68 -8.51
C ASN A 316 31.47 25.70 -8.85
N ASP A 317 30.74 24.64 -8.53
CA ASP A 317 29.36 24.45 -8.95
C ASP A 317 28.46 24.30 -7.73
N LEU A 318 27.32 24.99 -7.78
CA LEU A 318 26.20 24.80 -6.88
C LEU A 318 25.02 24.23 -7.67
N VAL A 319 24.55 23.07 -7.25
CA VAL A 319 23.35 22.42 -7.77
C VAL A 319 22.20 22.67 -6.80
N VAL A 320 21.09 23.17 -7.33
CA VAL A 320 19.83 23.39 -6.63
C VAL A 320 18.83 22.34 -7.10
N ASN A 321 18.55 21.37 -6.22
CA ASN A 321 17.64 20.26 -6.52
C ASN A 321 16.22 20.50 -6.01
N GLN A 322 16.02 21.26 -4.94
CA GLN A 322 14.69 21.47 -4.38
C GLN A 322 14.36 22.94 -4.22
N TYR A 323 13.10 23.27 -4.53
CA TYR A 323 12.59 24.64 -4.51
C TYR A 323 11.86 24.94 -3.21
N ILE A 324 12.60 25.00 -2.11
CA ILE A 324 12.06 25.15 -0.75
C ILE A 324 12.76 26.33 -0.05
N ALA A 325 11.98 27.16 0.65
CA ALA A 325 12.49 28.26 1.46
C ALA A 325 13.63 27.78 2.38
N SER A 326 14.83 28.33 2.17
CA SER A 326 16.05 27.84 2.84
C SER A 326 17.19 28.84 2.76
N ILE A 327 18.17 28.68 3.66
CA ILE A 327 19.41 29.45 3.66
C ILE A 327 20.58 28.46 3.58
N LEU A 328 21.32 28.49 2.48
CA LEU A 328 22.57 27.76 2.33
C LEU A 328 23.73 28.61 2.86
N ASN A 329 24.50 28.07 3.80
CA ASN A 329 25.75 28.66 4.28
C ASN A 329 26.95 27.90 3.70
N TRP A 330 27.49 28.37 2.58
CA TRP A 330 28.65 27.78 1.92
C TRP A 330 29.95 28.36 2.51
N LYS A 331 30.34 27.81 3.66
CA LYS A 331 31.41 28.34 4.52
C LYS A 331 32.76 28.41 3.81
N GLU A 332 33.11 27.41 3.00
CA GLU A 332 34.38 27.30 2.29
C GLU A 332 34.61 28.46 1.30
N LYS A 333 33.53 29.10 0.84
CA LYS A 333 33.59 30.27 -0.05
C LYS A 333 33.17 31.59 0.61
N GLY A 334 32.70 31.56 1.86
CA GLY A 334 32.12 32.72 2.51
C GLY A 334 30.86 33.24 1.80
N ILE A 335 30.06 32.34 1.22
CA ILE A 335 28.84 32.66 0.46
C ILE A 335 27.62 32.19 1.27
N THR A 336 26.59 33.04 1.34
CA THR A 336 25.25 32.69 1.79
C THR A 336 24.26 32.86 0.65
N ILE A 337 23.40 31.88 0.44
CA ILE A 337 22.31 31.95 -0.56
C ILE A 337 21.00 31.76 0.17
N THR A 338 20.13 32.77 0.07
CA THR A 338 18.76 32.73 0.58
C THR A 338 17.83 32.39 -0.56
N GLN A 339 17.14 31.27 -0.48
CA GLN A 339 16.07 30.87 -1.38
C GLN A 339 14.71 31.24 -0.77
N ASP A 340 13.96 32.11 -1.44
CA ASP A 340 12.54 32.35 -1.20
C ASP A 340 11.74 31.55 -2.24
N SER A 341 11.10 30.47 -1.78
CA SER A 341 10.35 29.55 -2.64
C SER A 341 9.31 28.78 -1.83
N ASP A 342 8.11 28.68 -2.40
CA ASP A 342 7.06 27.80 -1.91
C ASP A 342 6.30 27.22 -3.11
N VAL A 343 6.67 26.02 -3.53
CA VAL A 343 6.03 25.30 -4.65
C VAL A 343 4.56 24.94 -4.39
N THR A 344 4.05 25.11 -3.17
CA THR A 344 2.62 24.94 -2.89
C THR A 344 1.82 26.21 -3.16
N ALA A 345 2.43 27.38 -2.98
CA ALA A 345 1.77 28.67 -3.10
C ALA A 345 2.10 29.42 -4.41
N LYS A 346 3.32 29.26 -4.93
CA LYS A 346 3.88 30.07 -6.02
C LYS A 346 4.68 29.22 -7.01
N ASP A 347 4.64 29.64 -8.26
CA ASP A 347 5.40 29.08 -9.39
C ASP A 347 6.79 29.74 -9.56
N THR A 348 7.30 30.40 -8.52
CA THR A 348 8.50 31.23 -8.59
C THR A 348 9.41 31.01 -7.38
N ALA A 349 10.69 30.76 -7.64
CA ALA A 349 11.77 30.79 -6.65
C ALA A 349 12.70 31.98 -6.90
N THR A 350 13.12 32.65 -5.84
CA THR A 350 14.11 33.72 -5.89
C THR A 350 15.30 33.39 -4.98
N PHE A 351 16.50 33.46 -5.54
CA PHE A 351 17.76 33.24 -4.83
C PHE A 351 18.47 34.57 -4.66
N THR A 352 18.82 34.92 -3.44
CA THR A 352 19.60 36.14 -3.11
C THR A 352 20.97 35.74 -2.59
N ILE A 353 22.02 36.31 -3.19
CA ILE A 353 23.41 35.97 -2.89
C ILE A 353 24.02 37.01 -1.95
N SER A 354 24.72 36.54 -0.92
CA SER A 354 25.48 37.36 0.01
C SER A 354 26.91 36.82 0.15
N ILE A 355 27.91 37.71 0.11
CA ILE A 355 29.32 37.34 0.14
C ILE A 355 30.00 38.07 1.31
N ALA A 356 30.58 37.30 2.23
CA ALA A 356 31.05 37.79 3.52
C ALA A 356 32.13 38.88 3.42
N ASP A 357 33.03 38.79 2.43
CA ASP A 357 34.10 39.76 2.20
C ASP A 357 33.73 40.85 1.17
N ASN A 358 32.53 40.81 0.60
CA ASN A 358 32.07 41.64 -0.52
C ASN A 358 33.00 41.63 -1.74
N ILE A 359 33.85 40.63 -1.90
CA ILE A 359 34.69 40.45 -3.09
C ILE A 359 33.93 39.53 -4.05
N PRO A 360 33.69 39.94 -5.31
CA PRO A 360 32.95 39.12 -6.25
C PRO A 360 33.54 37.71 -6.43
N LYS A 361 32.68 36.69 -6.48
CA LYS A 361 33.08 35.27 -6.59
C LYS A 361 32.47 34.64 -7.83
N SER A 362 33.29 33.95 -8.62
CA SER A 362 32.81 33.16 -9.75
C SER A 362 32.45 31.74 -9.31
N PHE A 363 31.23 31.33 -9.64
CA PHE A 363 30.74 29.96 -9.51
C PHE A 363 29.50 29.78 -10.38
N ASN A 364 29.21 28.54 -10.77
CA ASN A 364 28.04 28.22 -11.57
C ASN A 364 26.87 27.85 -10.65
N ILE A 365 25.66 28.28 -11.02
CA ILE A 365 24.41 27.80 -10.39
C ILE A 365 23.70 26.90 -11.41
N PHE A 366 23.40 25.67 -11.00
CA PHE A 366 22.61 24.71 -11.74
C PHE A 366 21.23 24.59 -11.10
N LEU A 367 20.19 25.03 -11.82
CA LEU A 367 18.80 24.91 -11.37
C LEU A 367 18.17 23.69 -12.03
N ARG A 368 17.71 22.70 -11.25
CA ARG A 368 17.04 21.50 -11.78
C ARG A 368 15.78 21.90 -12.53
N ILE A 369 15.55 21.36 -13.72
CA ILE A 369 14.25 21.43 -14.39
C ILE A 369 13.45 20.19 -13.95
N PRO A 370 12.44 20.32 -13.08
CA PRO A 370 11.69 19.17 -12.61
C PRO A 370 10.83 18.56 -13.70
N GLU A 371 10.61 17.25 -13.68
CA GLU A 371 9.76 16.56 -14.66
C GLU A 371 8.29 17.04 -14.70
N TRP A 372 7.81 17.71 -13.65
CA TRP A 372 6.42 18.14 -13.51
C TRP A 372 6.15 19.56 -14.05
N ILE A 373 7.17 20.32 -14.46
CA ILE A 373 6.98 21.67 -14.97
C ILE A 373 6.07 21.66 -16.21
N SER A 374 5.09 22.55 -16.27
CA SER A 374 4.21 22.72 -17.42
C SER A 374 4.68 23.89 -18.28
N GLY A 375 5.13 23.62 -19.50
CA GLY A 375 5.63 24.66 -20.41
C GLY A 375 7.10 25.05 -20.16
N ASN A 376 7.46 26.24 -20.65
CA ASN A 376 8.87 26.65 -20.69
C ASN A 376 9.32 27.34 -19.38
N PRO A 377 10.49 26.98 -18.83
CA PRO A 377 11.07 27.69 -17.70
C PRO A 377 11.43 29.13 -18.06
N TYR A 378 11.34 30.04 -17.09
CA TYR A 378 11.85 31.41 -17.22
C TYR A 378 12.90 31.68 -16.15
N VAL A 379 14.03 32.25 -16.54
CA VAL A 379 15.13 32.63 -15.62
C VAL A 379 15.56 34.06 -15.88
N SER A 380 15.78 34.81 -14.80
CA SER A 380 16.40 36.14 -14.87
C SER A 380 17.48 36.32 -13.80
N VAL A 381 18.46 37.17 -14.12
CA VAL A 381 19.51 37.61 -13.18
C VAL A 381 19.37 39.13 -13.03
N ASN A 382 19.22 39.60 -11.80
CA ASN A 382 19.02 41.03 -11.49
C ASN A 382 17.91 41.68 -12.33
N GLY A 383 16.80 40.94 -12.52
CA GLY A 383 15.65 41.37 -13.33
C GLY A 383 15.85 41.28 -14.85
N THR A 384 17.03 40.94 -15.34
CA THR A 384 17.30 40.77 -16.77
C THR A 384 17.09 39.32 -17.18
N SER A 385 16.16 39.07 -18.10
CA SER A 385 15.84 37.73 -18.61
C SER A 385 17.03 37.11 -19.34
N ILE A 386 17.26 35.82 -19.15
CA ILE A 386 18.20 35.04 -19.96
C ILE A 386 17.44 34.49 -21.17
N GLU A 387 17.71 35.00 -22.38
CA GLU A 387 16.98 34.58 -23.59
C GLU A 387 17.39 33.18 -24.10
N ASN A 388 18.68 32.84 -24.00
CA ASN A 388 19.21 31.54 -24.42
C ASN A 388 19.60 30.71 -23.19
N ILE A 389 18.59 30.13 -22.54
CA ILE A 389 18.78 29.26 -21.37
C ILE A 389 19.64 28.06 -21.78
N ASN A 390 20.83 27.95 -21.18
CA ASN A 390 21.71 26.80 -21.39
C ASN A 390 21.20 25.62 -20.56
N ILE A 391 20.57 24.65 -21.23
CA ILE A 391 20.07 23.42 -20.62
C ILE A 391 21.03 22.27 -20.94
N SER A 392 21.58 21.64 -19.91
CA SER A 392 22.37 20.40 -20.00
C SER A 392 21.92 19.44 -18.93
N ASP A 393 21.65 18.18 -19.31
CA ASP A 393 21.25 17.11 -18.37
C ASP A 393 20.11 17.54 -17.43
N GLU A 394 19.08 18.18 -18.02
CA GLU A 394 17.91 18.71 -17.32
C GLU A 394 18.21 19.76 -16.22
N TYR A 395 19.36 20.45 -16.29
CA TYR A 395 19.67 21.63 -15.49
C TYR A 395 19.84 22.88 -16.33
N ILE A 396 19.35 24.01 -15.80
CA ILE A 396 19.70 25.34 -16.28
C ILE A 396 21.02 25.77 -15.65
N MET A 397 22.05 25.93 -16.47
CA MET A 397 23.35 26.43 -16.01
C MET A 397 23.41 27.96 -16.12
N ILE A 398 23.68 28.62 -15.00
CA ILE A 398 23.91 30.06 -14.91
C ILE A 398 25.37 30.30 -14.51
N GLN A 399 26.17 30.76 -15.46
CA GLN A 399 27.56 31.11 -15.24
C GLN A 399 27.67 32.61 -14.99
N ASN A 400 28.19 33.01 -13.83
CA ASN A 400 28.34 34.42 -13.50
C ASN A 400 29.48 34.65 -12.50
N THR A 401 29.88 35.92 -12.35
CA THR A 401 30.67 36.41 -11.22
C THR A 401 29.74 37.18 -10.31
N TRP A 402 29.45 36.60 -9.16
CA TRP A 402 28.41 37.06 -8.25
C TRP A 402 28.94 38.08 -7.27
N GLN A 403 28.12 39.05 -6.92
CA GLN A 403 28.35 40.03 -5.85
C GLN A 403 27.18 40.02 -4.85
N THR A 404 27.40 40.56 -3.65
CA THR A 404 26.36 40.69 -2.63
C THR A 404 25.17 41.47 -3.17
N GLY A 405 23.96 40.93 -3.01
CA GLY A 405 22.71 41.51 -3.47
C GLY A 405 22.28 41.05 -4.86
N ASP A 406 23.09 40.28 -5.58
CA ASP A 406 22.64 39.66 -6.82
C ASP A 406 21.49 38.70 -6.56
N THR A 407 20.52 38.71 -7.48
CA THR A 407 19.33 37.87 -7.44
C THR A 407 19.19 37.02 -8.68
N VAL A 408 18.82 35.75 -8.50
CA VAL A 408 18.35 34.85 -9.57
C VAL A 408 16.88 34.57 -9.34
N THR A 409 16.03 34.78 -10.34
CA THR A 409 14.62 34.39 -10.30
C THR A 409 14.39 33.25 -11.28
N PHE A 410 13.75 32.18 -10.80
CA PHE A 410 13.33 31.05 -11.60
C PHE A 410 11.81 30.89 -11.51
N LYS A 411 11.13 30.88 -12.65
CA LYS A 411 9.71 30.54 -12.74
C LYS A 411 9.55 29.16 -13.36
N TYR A 412 8.79 28.33 -12.67
CA TYR A 412 8.46 26.95 -13.02
C TYR A 412 6.94 26.83 -13.12
N PRO A 413 6.33 27.02 -14.31
CA PRO A 413 4.89 26.98 -14.39
C PRO A 413 4.36 25.59 -14.00
N MET A 414 3.21 25.58 -13.31
CA MET A 414 2.58 24.38 -12.76
C MET A 414 1.15 24.27 -13.28
N SER A 415 0.76 23.07 -13.68
CA SER A 415 -0.63 22.71 -13.95
C SER A 415 -0.97 21.39 -13.26
N VAL A 416 -2.26 21.05 -13.22
CA VAL A 416 -2.70 19.74 -12.74
C VAL A 416 -2.35 18.69 -13.78
N GLN A 417 -1.71 17.61 -13.34
CA GLN A 417 -1.37 16.46 -14.17
C GLN A 417 -2.00 15.20 -13.61
N ALA A 418 -2.44 14.31 -14.50
CA ALA A 418 -2.95 13.00 -14.13
C ALA A 418 -1.84 11.94 -14.20
N GLU A 419 -1.79 11.05 -13.20
CA GLU A 419 -0.87 9.91 -13.12
C GLU A 419 -1.67 8.61 -13.08
N GLY A 420 -1.55 7.79 -14.13
CA GLY A 420 -2.26 6.52 -14.26
C GLY A 420 -1.55 5.34 -13.58
N LEU A 421 -2.24 4.20 -13.48
CA LEU A 421 -1.65 2.93 -13.05
C LEU A 421 -1.42 1.98 -14.23
N PRO A 422 -0.31 1.22 -14.25
CA PRO A 422 0.08 0.43 -15.41
C PRO A 422 -0.82 -0.77 -15.71
N ASP A 423 -1.52 -1.30 -14.69
CA ASP A 423 -2.47 -2.41 -14.80
C ASP A 423 -3.91 -1.96 -15.03
N ASN A 424 -4.20 -0.65 -15.04
CA ASN A 424 -5.55 -0.14 -15.26
C ASN A 424 -5.56 1.27 -15.88
N ASN A 425 -5.93 1.35 -17.16
CA ASN A 425 -5.97 2.60 -17.93
C ASN A 425 -7.19 3.50 -17.62
N THR A 426 -8.03 3.13 -16.66
CA THR A 426 -9.18 3.93 -16.21
C THR A 426 -8.95 4.57 -14.83
N VAL A 427 -7.81 4.33 -14.20
CA VAL A 427 -7.51 4.78 -12.84
C VAL A 427 -6.45 5.86 -12.85
N PHE A 428 -6.76 6.99 -12.23
CA PHE A 428 -5.85 8.15 -12.21
C PHE A 428 -5.78 8.77 -10.81
N ALA A 429 -4.58 9.22 -10.45
CA ALA A 429 -4.32 10.19 -9.38
C ALA A 429 -3.97 11.55 -10.00
N PHE A 430 -3.99 12.62 -9.19
CA PHE A 430 -3.71 13.98 -9.67
C PHE A 430 -2.59 14.63 -8.88
N ARG A 431 -1.74 15.40 -9.55
CA ARG A 431 -0.69 16.21 -8.92
C ARG A 431 -0.73 17.65 -9.42
N TYR A 432 -0.36 18.60 -8.56
CA TYR A 432 -0.10 19.98 -8.92
C TYR A 432 1.36 20.30 -8.61
N GLY A 433 2.17 20.47 -9.66
CA GLY A 433 3.63 20.46 -9.55
C GLY A 433 4.12 19.14 -8.90
N PRO A 434 4.98 19.19 -7.87
CA PRO A 434 5.47 17.99 -7.17
C PRO A 434 4.48 17.40 -6.16
N THR A 435 3.34 18.08 -5.92
CA THR A 435 2.44 17.76 -4.82
C THR A 435 1.30 16.88 -5.30
N LEU A 436 1.20 15.67 -4.73
CA LEU A 436 0.07 14.78 -4.92
C LEU A 436 -1.19 15.39 -4.30
N LEU A 437 -2.30 15.32 -5.01
CA LEU A 437 -3.60 15.74 -4.53
C LEU A 437 -4.44 14.54 -4.11
N ALA A 438 -5.30 14.72 -3.11
CA ALA A 438 -6.26 13.73 -2.68
C ALA A 438 -7.59 14.40 -2.34
N ALA A 439 -8.69 13.73 -2.66
CA ALA A 439 -10.02 14.20 -2.38
C ALA A 439 -10.39 13.96 -0.90
N GLU A 440 -11.03 14.94 -0.28
CA GLU A 440 -11.54 14.87 1.09
C GLU A 440 -12.81 14.00 1.18
N LEU A 441 -12.83 13.03 2.10
CA LEU A 441 -13.95 12.06 2.25
C LEU A 441 -14.55 12.02 3.67
N GLY A 442 -14.19 12.97 4.53
CA GLY A 442 -14.75 13.11 5.88
C GLY A 442 -14.22 12.09 6.89
N THR A 443 -14.91 11.95 8.03
CA THR A 443 -14.36 11.32 9.26
C THR A 443 -15.16 10.12 9.79
N LYS A 444 -16.11 9.59 9.02
CA LYS A 444 -16.98 8.48 9.43
C LYS A 444 -16.15 7.26 9.86
N TYR A 445 -16.44 6.61 10.99
CA TYR A 445 -15.69 5.45 11.52
C TYR A 445 -14.18 5.70 11.70
N MET A 446 -13.79 6.89 12.18
CA MET A 446 -12.39 7.22 12.52
C MET A 446 -12.14 7.37 14.02
N ASP A 447 -13.12 7.07 14.87
CA ASP A 447 -12.89 7.06 16.33
C ASP A 447 -11.96 5.89 16.68
N LEU A 448 -10.70 6.22 16.97
CA LEU A 448 -9.65 5.26 17.31
C LEU A 448 -9.85 4.62 18.69
N THR A 449 -10.70 5.21 19.54
CA THR A 449 -11.01 4.64 20.87
C THR A 449 -11.99 3.46 20.78
N ASP A 450 -12.72 3.36 19.67
CA ASP A 450 -13.57 2.23 19.35
C ASP A 450 -12.77 1.21 18.52
N SER A 451 -12.31 0.14 19.17
CA SER A 451 -11.51 -0.90 18.54
C SER A 451 -12.22 -1.60 17.39
N SER A 452 -13.55 -1.49 17.25
CA SER A 452 -14.30 -2.04 16.12
C SER A 452 -14.05 -1.27 14.80
N ASN A 453 -13.50 -0.05 14.88
CA ASN A 453 -13.11 0.74 13.70
C ASN A 453 -11.73 0.35 13.14
N LEU A 454 -10.98 -0.48 13.88
CA LEU A 454 -9.61 -0.88 13.55
C LEU A 454 -9.53 -2.38 13.29
N THR A 455 -8.57 -2.77 12.46
CA THR A 455 -8.25 -4.16 12.18
C THR A 455 -6.75 -4.41 12.35
N TRP A 456 -6.40 -5.66 12.58
CA TRP A 456 -5.01 -6.10 12.69
C TRP A 456 -4.30 -6.00 11.33
N ALA A 457 -3.05 -5.52 11.33
CA ALA A 457 -2.29 -5.28 10.11
C ALA A 457 -0.82 -5.78 10.17
N GLY A 458 -0.50 -6.68 11.10
CA GLY A 458 0.86 -7.19 11.29
C GLY A 458 1.26 -7.19 12.77
N ALA A 459 2.55 -7.40 13.04
CA ALA A 459 3.08 -7.49 14.40
C ALA A 459 2.81 -6.20 15.20
N ASN A 460 1.77 -6.21 16.02
CA ASN A 460 1.34 -5.06 16.82
C ASN A 460 1.03 -3.81 15.96
N LEU A 461 0.37 -4.00 14.81
CA LEU A 461 -0.03 -2.92 13.91
C LEU A 461 -1.54 -2.91 13.71
N SER A 462 -2.09 -1.70 13.61
CA SER A 462 -3.51 -1.47 13.30
C SER A 462 -3.67 -0.72 11.99
N ALA A 463 -4.76 -1.02 11.28
CA ALA A 463 -5.19 -0.31 10.09
C ALA A 463 -6.71 0.00 10.18
N PRO A 464 -7.21 0.97 9.41
CA PRO A 464 -8.64 1.20 9.28
C PRO A 464 -9.41 -0.05 8.85
N TYR A 465 -10.48 -0.40 9.57
CA TYR A 465 -11.31 -1.55 9.20
C TYR A 465 -12.32 -1.21 8.10
N TYR A 466 -12.92 -0.03 8.19
CA TYR A 466 -13.93 0.45 7.26
C TYR A 466 -13.29 1.19 6.07
N LYS A 467 -13.72 0.84 4.86
CA LYS A 467 -13.59 1.65 3.65
C LYS A 467 -14.85 2.50 3.51
N VAL A 468 -14.73 3.81 3.31
CA VAL A 468 -15.90 4.71 3.17
C VAL A 468 -15.66 5.67 2.01
N VAL A 469 -16.55 5.68 1.02
CA VAL A 469 -16.50 6.59 -0.13
C VAL A 469 -17.90 7.12 -0.38
N GLY A 470 -18.09 8.43 -0.21
CA GLY A 470 -19.41 9.06 -0.27
C GLY A 470 -20.38 8.41 0.72
N SER A 471 -21.54 7.96 0.23
CA SER A 471 -22.55 7.24 1.02
C SER A 471 -22.24 5.76 1.25
N GLU A 472 -21.31 5.17 0.52
CA GLU A 472 -21.01 3.73 0.59
C GLU A 472 -19.92 3.42 1.61
N SER A 473 -20.02 2.24 2.21
CA SER A 473 -18.97 1.71 3.07
C SER A 473 -18.95 0.18 3.08
N CYS A 474 -17.77 -0.40 3.22
CA CYS A 474 -17.58 -1.83 3.45
C CYS A 474 -16.46 -2.08 4.46
N THR A 475 -16.30 -3.33 4.89
CA THR A 475 -15.20 -3.76 5.76
C THR A 475 -14.39 -4.84 5.05
N LEU A 476 -13.07 -4.74 5.12
CA LEU A 476 -12.15 -5.71 4.53
C LEU A 476 -11.15 -6.19 5.57
N THR A 477 -11.14 -7.48 5.86
CA THR A 477 -10.07 -8.13 6.63
C THR A 477 -9.00 -8.63 5.67
N ILE A 478 -7.75 -8.23 5.87
CA ILE A 478 -6.62 -8.66 5.04
C ILE A 478 -5.81 -9.71 5.80
N PRO A 479 -5.71 -10.96 5.29
CA PRO A 479 -4.77 -11.94 5.81
C PRO A 479 -3.33 -11.49 5.61
N TYR A 480 -2.43 -11.87 6.53
CA TYR A 480 -1.01 -11.52 6.42
C TYR A 480 -0.41 -11.89 5.07
N GLY A 481 0.30 -10.95 4.45
CA GLY A 481 0.96 -11.18 3.17
C GLY A 481 0.00 -11.36 1.99
N GLN A 482 -1.31 -11.18 2.15
CA GLN A 482 -2.29 -11.24 1.06
C GLN A 482 -2.79 -9.86 0.65
N VAL A 483 -3.59 -9.83 -0.42
CA VAL A 483 -4.24 -8.64 -0.95
C VAL A 483 -5.73 -8.95 -1.07
N VAL A 484 -6.56 -8.09 -0.48
CA VAL A 484 -8.01 -8.10 -0.69
C VAL A 484 -8.40 -6.72 -1.19
N LYS A 485 -9.13 -6.68 -2.31
CA LYS A 485 -9.58 -5.45 -2.95
C LYS A 485 -11.09 -5.51 -3.17
N GLN A 486 -11.77 -4.45 -2.79
CA GLN A 486 -13.16 -4.19 -3.15
C GLN A 486 -13.29 -2.75 -3.64
N VAL A 487 -13.93 -2.55 -4.79
CA VAL A 487 -14.22 -1.23 -5.36
C VAL A 487 -15.69 -0.90 -5.11
N LEU A 488 -15.94 0.20 -4.39
CA LEU A 488 -17.27 0.76 -4.16
C LEU A 488 -17.76 1.51 -5.41
N GLY A 489 -19.07 1.59 -5.61
CA GLY A 489 -19.65 2.20 -6.80
C GLY A 489 -19.27 3.68 -6.98
N SER A 490 -19.19 4.39 -5.87
CA SER A 490 -18.82 5.80 -5.71
C SER A 490 -17.35 6.09 -6.02
N GLU A 491 -16.47 5.09 -6.08
CA GLU A 491 -15.08 5.27 -6.56
C GLU A 491 -15.01 5.41 -8.09
N THR A 492 -16.08 5.04 -8.81
CA THR A 492 -16.19 5.17 -10.25
C THR A 492 -16.97 6.43 -10.62
N LEU A 493 -16.26 7.40 -11.20
CA LEU A 493 -16.77 8.67 -11.68
C LEU A 493 -17.15 8.55 -13.15
N GLN A 494 -18.40 8.86 -13.47
CA GLN A 494 -18.88 8.89 -14.84
C GLN A 494 -18.57 10.26 -15.45
N ILE A 495 -17.89 10.28 -16.59
CA ILE A 495 -17.61 11.48 -17.39
C ILE A 495 -18.88 11.82 -18.18
N ASN A 496 -19.21 13.12 -18.23
CA ASN A 496 -20.49 13.57 -18.77
C ASN A 496 -20.54 13.55 -20.31
N ASP A 497 -19.54 14.14 -20.99
CA ASP A 497 -19.66 14.49 -22.41
C ASP A 497 -18.44 14.12 -23.29
N THR A 498 -17.48 13.34 -22.78
CA THR A 498 -16.25 13.02 -23.53
C THR A 498 -15.66 11.64 -23.19
N THR A 499 -14.60 11.24 -23.89
CA THR A 499 -13.87 10.00 -23.62
C THR A 499 -12.93 10.15 -22.43
N ILE A 500 -12.54 9.04 -21.80
CA ILE A 500 -11.54 9.06 -20.70
C ILE A 500 -10.24 9.72 -21.18
N GLU A 501 -9.74 9.36 -22.37
CA GLU A 501 -8.50 9.92 -22.93
C GLU A 501 -8.58 11.45 -23.09
N SER A 502 -9.67 11.96 -23.68
CA SER A 502 -9.85 13.41 -23.86
C SER A 502 -10.08 14.13 -22.53
N PHE A 503 -10.81 13.53 -21.58
CA PHE A 503 -11.02 14.12 -20.26
C PHE A 503 -9.68 14.27 -19.51
N ILE A 504 -8.88 13.20 -19.48
CA ILE A 504 -7.62 13.16 -18.75
C ILE A 504 -6.56 14.04 -19.43
N ALA A 505 -6.52 14.10 -20.76
CA ALA A 505 -5.62 15.00 -21.49
C ALA A 505 -5.89 16.49 -21.21
N ASN A 506 -7.13 16.84 -20.86
CA ASN A 506 -7.57 18.20 -20.51
C ASN A 506 -7.97 18.30 -19.03
N ILE A 507 -7.29 17.56 -18.15
CA ILE A 507 -7.65 17.52 -16.73
C ILE A 507 -7.54 18.88 -16.05
N GLU A 508 -6.65 19.76 -16.53
CA GLU A 508 -6.48 21.12 -15.99
C GLU A 508 -7.75 21.97 -16.12
N ASP A 509 -8.55 21.76 -17.18
CA ASP A 509 -9.84 22.43 -17.38
C ASP A 509 -10.94 21.90 -16.46
N ASN A 510 -10.73 20.72 -15.87
CA ASN A 510 -11.71 20.03 -15.03
C ASN A 510 -11.32 20.00 -13.55
N MET A 511 -10.13 20.45 -13.19
CA MET A 511 -9.64 20.57 -11.81
C MET A 511 -9.53 22.05 -11.47
N ILE A 512 -10.66 22.66 -11.14
CA ILE A 512 -10.78 24.12 -10.96
C ILE A 512 -10.18 24.53 -9.62
N LYS A 513 -9.11 25.32 -9.67
CA LYS A 513 -8.45 25.86 -8.47
C LYS A 513 -9.36 26.88 -7.75
N ASP A 514 -9.46 26.76 -6.44
CA ASP A 514 -10.03 27.81 -5.59
C ASP A 514 -8.95 28.83 -5.21
N ASP A 515 -8.98 29.99 -5.84
CA ASP A 515 -8.02 31.09 -5.60
C ASP A 515 -8.21 31.78 -4.25
N GLN A 516 -9.30 31.51 -3.52
CA GLN A 516 -9.53 32.04 -2.17
C GLN A 516 -9.06 31.09 -1.06
N ALA A 517 -8.75 29.84 -1.40
CA ALA A 517 -8.33 28.84 -0.43
C ALA A 517 -6.90 29.12 0.07
N VAL A 518 -6.70 28.98 1.39
CA VAL A 518 -5.39 29.15 2.04
C VAL A 518 -4.44 28.01 1.66
N VAL A 519 -4.99 26.80 1.58
CA VAL A 519 -4.32 25.61 1.06
C VAL A 519 -4.78 25.44 -0.39
N PRO A 520 -3.90 25.06 -1.35
CA PRO A 520 -4.33 24.78 -2.71
C PRO A 520 -5.47 23.75 -2.73
N THR A 521 -6.64 24.17 -3.21
CA THR A 521 -7.82 23.31 -3.32
C THR A 521 -8.30 23.32 -4.75
N PHE A 522 -8.64 22.14 -5.28
CA PHE A 522 -9.10 21.95 -6.66
C PHE A 522 -10.41 21.20 -6.66
N LYS A 523 -11.47 21.79 -7.21
CA LYS A 523 -12.75 21.10 -7.38
C LYS A 523 -12.75 20.32 -8.70
N LEU A 524 -13.04 19.03 -8.65
CA LEU A 524 -13.25 18.22 -9.86
C LEU A 524 -14.63 18.50 -10.46
N THR A 525 -14.67 18.81 -11.75
CA THR A 525 -15.88 19.05 -12.55
C THR A 525 -15.94 18.12 -13.77
N GLY A 526 -17.03 18.19 -14.54
CA GLY A 526 -17.18 17.39 -15.78
C GLY A 526 -17.46 15.90 -15.56
N THR A 527 -17.82 15.52 -14.33
CA THR A 527 -18.21 14.17 -13.94
C THR A 527 -19.49 14.18 -13.10
N ASP A 528 -20.00 13.00 -12.76
CA ASP A 528 -21.11 12.81 -11.81
C ASP A 528 -20.72 13.01 -10.32
N ALA A 529 -19.51 13.50 -10.02
CA ALA A 529 -19.07 13.75 -8.64
C ALA A 529 -19.97 14.74 -7.89
N ASP A 530 -20.44 15.80 -8.55
CA ASP A 530 -21.36 16.78 -7.95
C ASP A 530 -22.73 16.18 -7.59
N ASP A 531 -23.11 15.06 -8.22
CA ASP A 531 -24.32 14.33 -7.88
C ASP A 531 -24.09 13.42 -6.67
N ASN A 532 -22.90 12.81 -6.57
CA ASN A 532 -22.59 11.74 -5.62
C ASN A 532 -22.00 12.20 -4.27
N PHE A 533 -21.46 13.42 -4.19
CA PHE A 533 -20.81 13.95 -2.98
C PHE A 533 -21.44 15.27 -2.55
N GLU A 534 -21.61 15.47 -1.23
CA GLU A 534 -22.39 16.58 -0.65
C GLU A 534 -21.90 17.99 -1.07
N ASN A 535 -20.66 18.13 -1.54
CA ASN A 535 -20.11 19.36 -2.11
C ASN A 535 -19.25 19.11 -3.38
N GLY A 536 -19.50 18.01 -4.09
CA GLY A 536 -18.58 17.48 -5.09
C GLY A 536 -17.29 16.95 -4.47
N LEU A 537 -16.25 16.75 -5.29
CA LEU A 537 -14.93 16.31 -4.84
C LEU A 537 -13.93 17.46 -4.86
N ASN A 538 -13.49 17.86 -3.67
CA ASN A 538 -12.43 18.84 -3.48
C ASN A 538 -11.11 18.11 -3.19
N PHE A 539 -10.11 18.39 -4.00
CA PHE A 539 -8.78 17.82 -3.92
C PHE A 539 -7.81 18.81 -3.29
N VAL A 540 -7.09 18.35 -2.27
CA VAL A 540 -6.09 19.13 -1.53
C VAL A 540 -4.75 18.38 -1.51
N PRO A 541 -3.62 19.05 -1.22
CA PRO A 541 -2.34 18.40 -0.97
C PRO A 541 -2.47 17.21 -0.03
N PHE A 542 -2.12 16.02 -0.52
CA PHE A 542 -2.25 14.77 0.23
C PHE A 542 -1.50 14.80 1.57
N ASN A 543 -0.35 15.48 1.61
CA ASN A 543 0.49 15.58 2.79
C ASN A 543 -0.10 16.48 3.90
N THR A 544 -1.20 17.21 3.66
CA THR A 544 -1.89 17.99 4.70
C THR A 544 -3.04 17.22 5.36
N LEU A 545 -3.38 16.02 4.88
CA LEU A 545 -4.53 15.24 5.37
C LEU A 545 -4.13 14.36 6.56
N ASN A 546 -4.25 14.82 7.80
CA ASN A 546 -3.91 14.03 9.00
C ASN A 546 -5.12 13.37 9.70
N ASP A 547 -6.32 13.93 9.53
CA ASP A 547 -7.47 13.69 10.41
C ASP A 547 -8.76 13.35 9.66
N GLN A 548 -8.65 12.95 8.40
CA GLN A 548 -9.78 12.56 7.57
C GLN A 548 -9.46 11.43 6.60
N ARG A 549 -10.52 10.80 6.07
CA ARG A 549 -10.44 9.85 4.96
C ARG A 549 -10.15 10.59 3.67
N TYR A 550 -9.51 9.89 2.75
CA TYR A 550 -9.09 10.50 1.49
C TYR A 550 -9.19 9.56 0.29
N GLY A 551 -9.24 10.14 -0.91
CA GLY A 551 -9.18 9.43 -2.18
C GLY A 551 -8.08 9.97 -3.10
N ILE A 552 -7.03 9.18 -3.33
CA ILE A 552 -5.94 9.52 -4.26
C ILE A 552 -6.30 9.09 -5.67
N TYR A 553 -6.65 7.81 -5.84
CA TYR A 553 -6.87 7.17 -7.12
C TYR A 553 -8.36 6.95 -7.37
N TRP A 554 -8.85 7.46 -8.50
CA TRP A 554 -10.26 7.38 -8.89
C TRP A 554 -10.42 6.62 -10.19
N TYR A 555 -11.50 5.84 -10.29
CA TYR A 555 -11.86 5.16 -11.53
C TYR A 555 -12.70 6.11 -12.39
N PHE A 556 -12.42 6.16 -13.69
CA PHE A 556 -13.17 6.96 -14.64
C PHE A 556 -13.90 6.05 -15.63
N SER A 557 -15.15 6.42 -15.93
CA SER A 557 -15.99 5.72 -16.90
C SER A 557 -16.55 6.74 -17.90
N ALA A 558 -16.59 6.35 -19.17
CA ALA A 558 -17.32 7.07 -20.22
C ALA A 558 -18.40 6.16 -20.83
N GLN A 559 -18.94 5.25 -20.01
CA GLN A 559 -19.92 4.24 -20.44
C GLN A 559 -21.27 4.86 -20.80
N THR A 560 -21.97 4.24 -21.74
CA THR A 560 -23.39 4.53 -22.01
C THR A 560 -24.28 4.01 -20.88
N LYS A 561 -25.53 4.46 -20.82
CA LYS A 561 -26.51 3.97 -19.83
C LYS A 561 -26.66 2.44 -19.83
N GLU A 562 -26.69 1.83 -21.02
CA GLU A 562 -26.79 0.37 -21.17
C GLU A 562 -25.57 -0.35 -20.58
N GLN A 563 -24.37 0.20 -20.78
CA GLN A 563 -23.14 -0.34 -20.22
C GLN A 563 -23.07 -0.15 -18.69
N LEU A 564 -23.57 0.98 -18.18
CA LEU A 564 -23.71 1.21 -16.74
C LEU A 564 -24.68 0.22 -16.11
N ASP A 565 -25.81 -0.05 -16.76
CA ASP A 565 -26.79 -1.04 -16.29
C ASP A 565 -26.18 -2.44 -16.22
N ALA A 566 -25.47 -2.86 -17.28
CA ALA A 566 -24.73 -4.12 -17.28
C ALA A 566 -23.68 -4.18 -16.14
N THR A 567 -23.00 -3.06 -15.87
CA THR A 567 -22.01 -2.97 -14.79
C THR A 567 -22.65 -3.09 -13.41
N ILE A 568 -23.78 -2.41 -13.17
CA ILE A 568 -24.54 -2.54 -11.92
C ILE A 568 -24.98 -3.99 -11.72
N LEU A 569 -25.55 -4.61 -12.76
CA LEU A 569 -25.99 -6.00 -12.70
C LEU A 569 -24.84 -6.96 -12.42
N SER A 570 -23.70 -6.82 -13.10
CA SER A 570 -22.50 -7.65 -12.88
C SER A 570 -21.99 -7.52 -11.45
N ARG A 571 -21.82 -6.29 -10.95
CA ARG A 571 -21.35 -6.04 -9.58
C ARG A 571 -22.31 -6.62 -8.53
N LYS A 572 -23.61 -6.51 -8.76
CA LYS A 572 -24.64 -7.08 -7.88
C LYS A 572 -24.64 -8.61 -7.93
N ASP A 573 -24.40 -9.20 -9.10
CA ASP A 573 -24.29 -10.65 -9.29
C ASP A 573 -23.03 -11.24 -8.64
N GLU A 574 -21.87 -10.63 -8.87
CA GLU A 574 -20.60 -10.97 -8.23
C GLU A 574 -20.69 -10.81 -6.71
N GLY A 575 -21.29 -9.70 -6.25
CA GLY A 575 -21.47 -9.38 -4.85
C GLY A 575 -22.38 -10.39 -4.13
N ARG A 576 -23.55 -10.72 -4.68
CA ARG A 576 -24.42 -11.75 -4.09
C ARG A 576 -23.77 -13.13 -4.11
N TYR A 577 -23.00 -13.44 -5.16
CA TYR A 577 -22.29 -14.72 -5.26
C TYR A 577 -21.25 -14.84 -4.16
N ALA A 578 -20.41 -13.81 -3.96
CA ALA A 578 -19.45 -13.76 -2.87
C ALA A 578 -20.13 -13.79 -1.49
N ASN A 579 -21.21 -13.01 -1.29
CA ASN A 579 -21.97 -12.97 -0.04
C ASN A 579 -22.64 -14.30 0.31
N SER A 580 -22.92 -15.14 -0.69
CA SER A 580 -23.46 -16.48 -0.45
C SER A 580 -22.43 -17.44 0.12
N MET A 581 -21.12 -17.19 -0.04
CA MET A 581 -20.05 -18.03 0.49
C MET A 581 -19.87 -17.73 1.98
N ILE A 582 -20.27 -18.68 2.83
CA ILE A 582 -20.17 -18.54 4.29
C ILE A 582 -18.96 -19.27 4.88
N ASP A 583 -18.32 -20.12 4.07
CA ASP A 583 -17.09 -20.82 4.45
C ASP A 583 -16.27 -21.21 3.22
N SER A 584 -14.97 -21.41 3.42
CA SER A 584 -14.06 -21.82 2.36
C SER A 584 -12.85 -22.57 2.89
N ILE A 585 -12.48 -23.64 2.20
CA ILE A 585 -11.22 -24.34 2.40
C ILE A 585 -10.54 -24.60 1.05
N GLN A 586 -9.23 -24.80 1.06
CA GLN A 586 -8.46 -25.08 -0.14
C GLN A 586 -7.88 -26.52 -0.09
N PRO A 587 -8.55 -27.52 -0.70
CA PRO A 587 -8.08 -28.89 -0.69
C PRO A 587 -6.67 -29.04 -1.27
N GLY A 588 -5.83 -29.79 -0.57
CA GLY A 588 -4.41 -30.03 -0.87
C GLY A 588 -3.44 -28.98 -0.33
N TYR A 589 -3.92 -27.89 0.27
CA TYR A 589 -3.09 -26.81 0.83
C TYR A 589 -2.76 -27.08 2.31
N GLY A 590 -2.01 -28.16 2.56
CA GLY A 590 -1.97 -28.93 3.81
C GLY A 590 -1.89 -28.22 5.17
N GLN A 591 -1.39 -26.97 5.26
CA GLN A 591 -1.38 -26.23 6.53
C GLN A 591 -2.78 -25.70 6.94
N TYR A 592 -3.61 -25.30 5.97
CA TYR A 592 -4.94 -24.76 6.26
C TYR A 592 -6.00 -25.85 6.39
N GLU A 593 -5.77 -27.02 5.80
CA GLU A 593 -6.69 -28.15 5.91
C GLU A 593 -6.79 -28.71 7.33
N LYS A 594 -5.74 -28.57 8.14
CA LYS A 594 -5.64 -29.12 9.51
C LYS A 594 -5.85 -28.06 10.60
N ASP A 595 -6.44 -26.92 10.25
CA ASP A 595 -6.75 -25.88 11.22
C ASP A 595 -7.82 -26.35 12.25
N SER A 596 -8.04 -25.56 13.29
CA SER A 596 -9.00 -25.87 14.35
C SER A 596 -10.47 -25.88 13.90
N LEU A 597 -10.78 -25.28 12.74
CA LEU A 597 -12.11 -25.24 12.16
C LEU A 597 -12.35 -26.47 11.28
N HIS A 598 -11.66 -26.55 10.15
CA HIS A 598 -11.84 -27.49 9.06
C HIS A 598 -11.38 -28.90 9.41
N ASN A 599 -10.34 -29.04 10.23
CA ASN A 599 -9.92 -30.31 10.84
C ASN A 599 -9.95 -31.52 9.88
N LEU A 600 -9.12 -31.46 8.84
CA LEU A 600 -8.97 -32.54 7.86
C LEU A 600 -8.75 -33.88 8.55
N THR A 601 -9.62 -34.83 8.22
CA THR A 601 -9.43 -36.25 8.53
C THR A 601 -9.54 -37.05 7.24
N GLU A 602 -8.64 -38.01 7.07
CA GLU A 602 -8.46 -38.68 5.78
C GLU A 602 -8.01 -40.13 5.94
N PHE A 603 -8.31 -40.94 4.92
CA PHE A 603 -7.79 -42.28 4.74
C PHE A 603 -7.54 -42.49 3.24
N ASN A 604 -6.33 -42.90 2.86
CA ASN A 604 -5.98 -43.13 1.46
C ASN A 604 -6.39 -41.96 0.53
N SER A 605 -5.94 -40.75 0.84
CA SER A 605 -6.17 -39.57 -0.02
C SER A 605 -4.83 -38.94 -0.42
N ILE A 606 -4.80 -38.24 -1.55
CA ILE A 606 -3.59 -37.59 -2.09
C ILE A 606 -3.87 -36.10 -2.30
N SER A 607 -2.95 -35.26 -1.83
CA SER A 607 -2.83 -33.85 -2.19
C SER A 607 -1.79 -33.65 -3.30
N ALA A 608 -2.08 -32.81 -4.29
CA ALA A 608 -1.15 -32.45 -5.37
C ALA A 608 -1.38 -31.01 -5.86
N THR A 609 -0.70 -30.60 -6.92
CA THR A 609 -0.87 -29.28 -7.56
C THR A 609 -1.08 -29.45 -9.06
N THR A 610 -1.97 -28.66 -9.66
CA THR A 610 -2.15 -28.59 -11.11
C THR A 610 -0.96 -27.90 -11.78
N THR A 611 -0.89 -27.98 -13.12
CA THR A 611 0.10 -27.23 -13.91
C THR A 611 -0.04 -25.71 -13.75
N SER A 612 -1.25 -25.21 -13.50
CA SER A 612 -1.56 -23.80 -13.20
C SER A 612 -1.19 -23.38 -11.78
N GLY A 613 -0.78 -24.32 -10.91
CA GLY A 613 -0.40 -24.03 -9.53
C GLY A 613 -1.53 -24.15 -8.50
N GLU A 614 -2.74 -24.56 -8.91
CA GLU A 614 -3.85 -24.78 -7.98
C GLU A 614 -3.66 -26.08 -7.18
N SER A 615 -3.91 -26.05 -5.88
CA SER A 615 -3.87 -27.26 -5.06
C SER A 615 -5.03 -28.19 -5.39
N THR A 616 -4.83 -29.48 -5.19
CA THR A 616 -5.84 -30.51 -5.44
C THR A 616 -5.86 -31.54 -4.34
N ARG A 617 -7.03 -32.17 -4.13
CA ARG A 617 -7.15 -33.38 -3.33
C ARG A 617 -8.13 -34.38 -3.96
N HIS A 618 -7.77 -35.66 -3.91
CA HIS A 618 -8.66 -36.76 -4.27
C HIS A 618 -8.46 -37.95 -3.33
N ALA A 619 -9.47 -38.82 -3.26
CA ALA A 619 -9.40 -40.09 -2.58
C ALA A 619 -8.90 -41.18 -3.55
N LEU A 620 -8.00 -42.05 -3.10
CA LEU A 620 -7.68 -43.29 -3.80
C LEU A 620 -8.83 -44.30 -3.64
N ALA A 621 -8.73 -45.45 -4.30
CA ALA A 621 -9.66 -46.57 -4.11
C ALA A 621 -9.83 -46.91 -2.62
N ASP A 622 -11.09 -47.08 -2.20
CA ASP A 622 -11.56 -47.23 -0.81
C ASP A 622 -11.17 -46.07 0.16
N GLY A 623 -10.63 -44.97 -0.37
CA GLY A 623 -10.22 -43.80 0.39
C GLY A 623 -11.31 -42.74 0.58
N TYR A 624 -11.05 -41.83 1.51
CA TYR A 624 -11.84 -40.62 1.75
C TYR A 624 -11.00 -39.48 2.34
N PHE A 625 -11.54 -38.27 2.27
CA PHE A 625 -11.12 -37.11 3.05
C PHE A 625 -12.35 -36.31 3.49
N GLN A 626 -12.31 -35.67 4.65
CA GLN A 626 -13.45 -34.93 5.18
C GLN A 626 -13.01 -33.67 5.92
N TYR A 627 -13.87 -32.64 5.84
CA TYR A 627 -13.71 -31.35 6.51
C TYR A 627 -14.95 -31.01 7.32
N ASN A 628 -14.76 -30.24 8.38
CA ASN A 628 -15.85 -29.47 8.97
C ASN A 628 -16.04 -28.19 8.15
N MET A 629 -17.28 -27.85 7.84
CA MET A 629 -17.63 -26.61 7.14
C MET A 629 -18.67 -25.85 7.97
N ILE A 630 -18.53 -24.54 8.12
CA ILE A 630 -19.50 -23.64 8.73
C ILE A 630 -20.82 -23.70 7.97
N THR A 631 -21.94 -23.66 8.68
CA THR A 631 -23.29 -23.71 8.10
C THR A 631 -24.22 -22.67 8.69
N ASP A 632 -25.24 -22.29 7.92
CA ASP A 632 -26.36 -21.48 8.40
C ASP A 632 -27.64 -22.33 8.38
N THR A 633 -28.07 -22.81 9.55
CA THR A 633 -29.25 -23.68 9.68
C THR A 633 -30.57 -23.00 9.31
N THR A 634 -30.59 -21.67 9.15
CA THR A 634 -31.77 -20.94 8.70
C THR A 634 -31.93 -20.94 7.18
N LYS A 635 -30.90 -21.39 6.46
CA LYS A 635 -30.81 -21.33 4.99
C LYS A 635 -30.59 -22.70 4.35
N THR A 636 -30.79 -22.77 3.03
CA THR A 636 -30.38 -23.91 2.22
C THR A 636 -28.88 -23.83 1.98
N ASN A 637 -28.14 -24.83 2.47
CA ASN A 637 -26.69 -24.90 2.34
C ASN A 637 -26.31 -25.77 1.14
N MET A 638 -25.27 -25.38 0.41
CA MET A 638 -24.79 -26.04 -0.81
C MET A 638 -23.26 -26.07 -0.82
N LEU A 639 -22.69 -27.21 -1.21
CA LEU A 639 -21.25 -27.33 -1.45
C LEU A 639 -20.94 -26.92 -2.89
N LEU A 640 -20.05 -25.96 -3.05
CA LEU A 640 -19.51 -25.56 -4.34
C LEU A 640 -18.14 -26.22 -4.51
N CYS A 641 -18.08 -27.20 -5.41
CA CYS A 641 -16.89 -27.98 -5.70
C CYS A 641 -16.38 -27.66 -7.11
N LYS A 642 -15.12 -27.22 -7.20
CA LYS A 642 -14.44 -27.07 -8.49
C LYS A 642 -13.75 -28.38 -8.90
N TYR A 643 -13.95 -28.78 -10.15
CA TYR A 643 -13.36 -29.96 -10.78
C TYR A 643 -12.66 -29.61 -12.09
N SER A 644 -11.81 -30.51 -12.61
CA SER A 644 -11.25 -30.41 -13.95
C SER A 644 -11.98 -31.31 -14.94
N LYS A 645 -12.10 -30.82 -16.18
CA LYS A 645 -12.56 -31.60 -17.33
C LYS A 645 -11.68 -32.81 -17.61
N GLU A 646 -10.41 -32.80 -17.19
CA GLU A 646 -9.51 -33.96 -17.27
C GLU A 646 -10.01 -35.15 -16.44
N ASP A 647 -10.77 -34.89 -15.37
CA ASP A 647 -11.32 -35.93 -14.51
C ASP A 647 -12.71 -36.42 -14.99
N ASN A 648 -13.14 -36.04 -16.19
CA ASN A 648 -14.32 -36.65 -16.81
C ASN A 648 -14.19 -38.18 -16.84
N GLY A 649 -15.26 -38.87 -16.43
CA GLY A 649 -15.30 -40.32 -16.23
C GLY A 649 -14.92 -40.78 -14.83
N LYS A 650 -14.33 -39.93 -13.98
CA LYS A 650 -14.12 -40.22 -12.54
C LYS A 650 -15.36 -39.87 -11.73
N THR A 651 -15.55 -40.57 -10.62
CA THR A 651 -16.70 -40.38 -9.72
C THR A 651 -16.28 -39.64 -8.46
N MET A 652 -17.07 -38.66 -8.01
CA MET A 652 -17.01 -38.13 -6.65
C MET A 652 -18.25 -38.56 -5.88
N LYS A 653 -18.05 -39.19 -4.72
CA LYS A 653 -19.12 -39.48 -3.77
C LYS A 653 -19.00 -38.55 -2.56
N ILE A 654 -20.11 -37.94 -2.17
CA ILE A 654 -20.17 -36.95 -1.09
C ILE A 654 -21.21 -37.40 -0.07
N SER A 655 -20.81 -37.44 1.20
CA SER A 655 -21.64 -37.90 2.31
C SER A 655 -21.59 -36.94 3.49
N ILE A 656 -22.69 -36.84 4.24
CA ILE A 656 -22.79 -36.12 5.50
C ILE A 656 -23.39 -37.08 6.54
N GLY A 657 -22.62 -37.36 7.59
CA GLY A 657 -22.92 -38.47 8.50
C GLY A 657 -23.06 -39.79 7.73
N ASP A 658 -24.16 -40.50 7.95
CA ASP A 658 -24.46 -41.77 7.28
C ASP A 658 -25.19 -41.59 5.92
N THR A 659 -25.46 -40.35 5.49
CA THR A 659 -26.25 -40.07 4.30
C THR A 659 -25.36 -39.65 3.13
N VAL A 660 -25.44 -40.39 2.02
CA VAL A 660 -24.82 -40.01 0.74
C VAL A 660 -25.70 -38.95 0.09
N ILE A 661 -25.18 -37.75 -0.10
CA ILE A 661 -25.90 -36.63 -0.73
C ILE A 661 -25.62 -36.51 -2.22
N ALA A 662 -24.49 -37.06 -2.70
CA ALA A 662 -24.16 -37.09 -4.12
C ALA A 662 -23.28 -38.30 -4.47
N THR A 663 -23.46 -38.82 -5.68
CA THR A 663 -22.54 -39.76 -6.32
C THR A 663 -22.53 -39.43 -7.81
N GLU A 664 -21.58 -38.61 -8.21
CA GLU A 664 -21.55 -37.97 -9.52
C GLU A 664 -20.35 -38.46 -10.32
N THR A 665 -20.57 -39.02 -11.50
CA THR A 665 -19.51 -39.29 -12.47
C THR A 665 -19.40 -38.11 -13.41
N LEU A 666 -18.25 -37.44 -13.41
CA LEU A 666 -18.06 -36.20 -14.16
C LEU A 666 -18.21 -36.45 -15.66
N ASP A 667 -19.06 -35.67 -16.33
CA ASP A 667 -19.22 -35.69 -17.79
C ASP A 667 -19.41 -34.27 -18.36
N TYR A 668 -18.56 -33.33 -17.95
CA TYR A 668 -18.67 -31.94 -18.35
C TYR A 668 -18.38 -31.76 -19.85
N LYS A 669 -19.34 -31.14 -20.56
CA LYS A 669 -19.30 -30.91 -22.01
C LYS A 669 -18.97 -29.47 -22.41
N GLY A 670 -18.78 -28.56 -21.44
CA GLY A 670 -18.45 -27.17 -21.72
C GLY A 670 -17.03 -26.99 -22.24
N THR A 671 -16.68 -25.74 -22.55
CA THR A 671 -15.39 -25.36 -23.12
C THR A 671 -14.29 -25.22 -22.08
N GLU A 672 -14.65 -24.90 -20.84
CA GLU A 672 -13.70 -24.61 -19.76
C GLU A 672 -12.90 -25.85 -19.32
N GLU A 673 -11.64 -25.64 -18.93
CA GLU A 673 -10.77 -26.69 -18.39
C GLU A 673 -11.15 -27.07 -16.96
N GLU A 674 -11.69 -26.12 -16.21
CA GLU A 674 -12.20 -26.26 -14.85
C GLU A 674 -13.66 -25.80 -14.79
N PHE A 675 -14.45 -26.41 -13.92
CA PHE A 675 -15.87 -26.09 -13.78
C PHE A 675 -16.37 -26.40 -12.37
N ASP A 676 -17.40 -25.67 -11.95
CA ASP A 676 -18.00 -25.83 -10.63
C ASP A 676 -19.27 -26.70 -10.69
N ILE A 677 -19.44 -27.56 -9.69
CA ILE A 677 -20.70 -28.23 -9.40
C ILE A 677 -21.19 -27.80 -8.02
N ARG A 678 -22.49 -27.48 -7.91
CA ARG A 678 -23.17 -27.24 -6.64
C ARG A 678 -23.94 -28.47 -6.18
N TYR A 679 -23.64 -28.95 -4.98
CA TYR A 679 -24.37 -30.04 -4.33
C TYR A 679 -25.21 -29.48 -3.18
N THR A 680 -26.53 -29.54 -3.30
CA THR A 680 -27.44 -29.08 -2.24
C THR A 680 -27.44 -30.07 -1.08
N ILE A 681 -27.28 -29.58 0.14
CA ILE A 681 -27.41 -30.40 1.35
C ILE A 681 -28.90 -30.43 1.73
N PRO A 682 -29.55 -31.61 1.77
CA PRO A 682 -30.94 -31.71 2.21
C PRO A 682 -31.11 -31.18 3.64
N LYS A 683 -32.18 -30.43 3.88
CA LYS A 683 -32.40 -29.73 5.16
C LYS A 683 -32.42 -30.69 6.36
N ASP A 684 -33.09 -31.82 6.22
CA ASP A 684 -33.17 -32.87 7.25
C ASP A 684 -31.81 -33.52 7.52
N VAL A 685 -30.99 -33.71 6.48
CA VAL A 685 -29.61 -34.21 6.62
C VAL A 685 -28.74 -33.19 7.34
N LEU A 686 -28.85 -31.91 7.01
CA LEU A 686 -28.12 -30.84 7.69
C LEU A 686 -28.49 -30.78 9.17
N GLU A 687 -29.78 -30.62 9.49
CA GLU A 687 -30.28 -30.49 10.86
C GLU A 687 -29.89 -31.67 11.76
N LYS A 688 -29.82 -32.89 11.21
CA LYS A 688 -29.40 -34.09 11.94
C LYS A 688 -27.89 -34.12 12.26
N ASN A 689 -27.06 -33.45 11.46
CA ASN A 689 -25.59 -33.62 11.49
C ASN A 689 -24.81 -32.35 11.90
N VAL A 690 -25.48 -31.21 12.10
CA VAL A 690 -24.82 -30.00 12.60
C VAL A 690 -24.43 -30.11 14.07
N ARG A 691 -23.31 -29.47 14.43
CA ARG A 691 -22.88 -29.29 15.81
C ARG A 691 -22.15 -27.96 15.97
N THR A 692 -22.17 -27.41 17.18
CA THR A 692 -21.40 -26.21 17.50
C THR A 692 -20.02 -26.59 18.00
N ILE A 693 -18.98 -25.93 17.48
CA ILE A 693 -17.61 -26.03 17.97
C ILE A 693 -17.10 -24.65 18.39
N GLN A 694 -16.09 -24.64 19.26
CA GLN A 694 -15.34 -23.44 19.60
C GLN A 694 -14.09 -23.36 18.74
N ILE A 695 -13.91 -22.23 18.06
CA ILE A 695 -12.69 -21.90 17.33
C ILE A 695 -12.04 -20.70 18.00
N THR A 696 -10.71 -20.67 17.99
CA THR A 696 -9.94 -19.47 18.34
C THR A 696 -9.57 -18.79 17.04
N THR A 697 -10.01 -17.55 16.85
CA THR A 697 -9.65 -16.74 15.68
C THR A 697 -8.19 -16.30 15.76
N ASP A 698 -7.64 -15.80 14.65
CA ASP A 698 -6.24 -15.36 14.57
C ASP A 698 -5.91 -14.21 15.54
N ASN A 699 -6.91 -13.44 15.97
CA ASN A 699 -6.77 -12.39 16.99
C ASN A 699 -6.96 -12.90 18.44
N GLY A 700 -7.11 -14.21 18.65
CA GLY A 700 -7.26 -14.84 19.96
C GLY A 700 -8.68 -14.84 20.54
N GLU A 701 -9.69 -14.39 19.80
CA GLU A 701 -11.08 -14.45 20.25
C GLU A 701 -11.63 -15.88 20.15
N ILE A 702 -12.44 -16.27 21.13
CA ILE A 702 -13.16 -17.54 21.09
C ILE A 702 -14.51 -17.29 20.44
N ARG A 703 -14.76 -17.94 19.29
CA ARG A 703 -16.04 -17.94 18.60
C ARG A 703 -16.70 -19.31 18.64
N ASN A 704 -18.01 -19.32 18.86
CA ASN A 704 -18.85 -20.50 18.62
C ASN A 704 -19.31 -20.47 17.17
N VAL A 705 -19.03 -21.54 16.42
CA VAL A 705 -19.47 -21.70 15.04
C VAL A 705 -20.25 -23.00 14.88
N THR A 706 -21.34 -22.98 14.11
CA THR A 706 -22.11 -24.16 13.76
C THR A 706 -21.52 -24.78 12.50
N ILE A 707 -21.12 -26.05 12.58
CA ILE A 707 -20.46 -26.76 11.50
C ILE A 707 -21.16 -28.07 11.16
N VAL A 708 -20.94 -28.55 9.94
CA VAL A 708 -21.26 -29.91 9.48
C VAL A 708 -20.00 -30.59 8.96
N THR A 709 -19.84 -31.89 9.19
CA THR A 709 -18.71 -32.64 8.61
C THR A 709 -19.11 -33.23 7.27
N VAL A 710 -18.36 -32.90 6.23
CA VAL A 710 -18.58 -33.30 4.84
C VAL A 710 -17.47 -34.25 4.42
N LYS A 711 -17.85 -35.45 3.98
CA LYS A 711 -16.92 -36.50 3.55
C LYS A 711 -16.97 -36.68 2.04
N PHE A 712 -15.80 -36.63 1.41
CA PHE A 712 -15.56 -36.89 0.00
C PHE A 712 -14.85 -38.23 -0.12
N GLU A 713 -15.38 -39.13 -0.92
CA GLU A 713 -14.91 -40.51 -1.00
C GLU A 713 -14.89 -41.03 -2.43
N SER A 714 -14.04 -42.04 -2.65
CA SER A 714 -14.03 -42.81 -3.89
C SER A 714 -15.31 -43.62 -4.08
N ASN A 715 -15.50 -44.19 -5.26
CA ASN A 715 -16.54 -45.18 -5.52
C ASN A 715 -16.13 -46.61 -5.09
N ASN A 716 -15.19 -46.73 -4.15
CA ASN A 716 -14.52 -47.96 -3.68
C ASN A 716 -13.52 -48.55 -4.70
N THR A 717 -13.89 -48.71 -5.97
CA THR A 717 -13.08 -49.48 -6.93
C THR A 717 -12.04 -48.67 -7.71
N SER A 718 -12.18 -47.34 -7.76
CA SER A 718 -11.27 -46.42 -8.47
C SER A 718 -11.10 -45.13 -7.69
N GLU A 719 -10.01 -44.40 -7.94
CA GLU A 719 -9.82 -43.06 -7.36
C GLU A 719 -11.00 -42.11 -7.66
N SER A 720 -11.24 -41.17 -6.75
CA SER A 720 -12.24 -40.13 -6.96
C SER A 720 -11.78 -39.10 -7.99
N ALA A 721 -12.72 -38.29 -8.49
CA ALA A 721 -12.34 -37.02 -9.12
C ALA A 721 -11.55 -36.13 -8.14
N ARG A 722 -10.73 -35.21 -8.67
CA ARG A 722 -9.98 -34.24 -7.86
C ARG A 722 -10.84 -33.01 -7.60
N LEU A 723 -10.92 -32.60 -6.33
CA LEU A 723 -11.25 -31.21 -6.01
C LEU A 723 -10.02 -30.35 -6.32
N ILE A 724 -10.25 -29.19 -6.94
CA ILE A 724 -9.20 -28.28 -7.41
C ILE A 724 -9.45 -26.90 -6.80
N GLY A 725 -8.40 -26.21 -6.38
CA GLY A 725 -8.51 -24.85 -5.86
C GLY A 725 -9.35 -24.80 -4.58
N GLY A 726 -10.42 -24.00 -4.59
CA GLY A 726 -11.28 -23.79 -3.43
C GLY A 726 -12.51 -24.71 -3.37
N LEU A 727 -12.86 -25.14 -2.15
CA LEU A 727 -14.12 -25.77 -1.78
C LEU A 727 -14.88 -24.79 -0.88
N TYR A 728 -16.12 -24.45 -1.24
CA TYR A 728 -16.89 -23.43 -0.53
C TYR A 728 -18.19 -23.99 0.02
N MET A 729 -18.58 -23.55 1.22
CA MET A 729 -19.97 -23.64 1.68
C MET A 729 -20.71 -22.39 1.22
N THR A 730 -21.79 -22.59 0.49
CA THR A 730 -22.67 -21.51 0.02
C THR A 730 -24.07 -21.65 0.59
N VAL A 731 -24.79 -20.53 0.69
CA VAL A 731 -26.22 -20.51 1.05
C VAL A 731 -27.06 -19.93 -0.08
N ASN A 732 -28.37 -20.19 -0.06
CA ASN A 732 -29.26 -19.51 -1.00
C ASN A 732 -29.30 -18.00 -0.73
N TYR A 733 -29.41 -17.22 -1.81
CA TYR A 733 -29.54 -15.77 -1.75
C TYR A 733 -30.73 -15.34 -0.89
N ASN A 734 -30.59 -14.19 -0.24
CA ASN A 734 -31.68 -13.55 0.50
C ASN A 734 -32.85 -13.17 -0.42
N ASN A 735 -34.05 -13.10 0.17
CA ASN A 735 -35.29 -12.76 -0.54
C ASN A 735 -36.01 -11.55 0.08
N ASN A 736 -35.30 -10.69 0.83
CA ASN A 736 -35.89 -9.51 1.43
C ASN A 736 -35.78 -8.30 0.49
N SER A 737 -36.83 -8.06 -0.27
CA SER A 737 -36.92 -6.94 -1.21
C SER A 737 -37.29 -5.60 -0.57
N SER A 738 -37.32 -5.49 0.76
CA SER A 738 -37.77 -4.27 1.44
C SER A 738 -36.74 -3.15 1.37
N ILE A 739 -37.21 -1.90 1.44
CA ILE A 739 -36.36 -0.73 1.64
C ILE A 739 -36.04 -0.59 3.13
N LYS A 740 -34.75 -0.58 3.47
CA LYS A 740 -34.26 -0.36 4.84
C LYS A 740 -34.39 1.10 5.27
N SER A 741 -34.03 2.03 4.38
CA SER A 741 -34.20 3.46 4.63
C SER A 741 -34.25 4.28 3.34
N ILE A 742 -34.93 5.42 3.39
CA ILE A 742 -34.87 6.48 2.38
C ILE A 742 -34.40 7.75 3.09
N ASN A 743 -33.27 8.30 2.66
CA ASN A 743 -32.64 9.45 3.29
C ASN A 743 -32.54 10.59 2.27
N PRO A 744 -33.40 11.61 2.35
CA PRO A 744 -33.30 12.79 1.51
C PRO A 744 -32.26 13.78 2.06
N ASP A 745 -31.65 14.57 1.18
CA ASP A 745 -30.76 15.68 1.55
C ASP A 745 -31.52 16.86 2.20
N THR A 746 -32.80 17.02 1.86
CA THR A 746 -33.68 18.03 2.45
C THR A 746 -35.12 17.54 2.59
N GLY A 747 -35.87 18.17 3.49
CA GLY A 747 -37.28 17.87 3.74
C GLY A 747 -37.53 16.83 4.83
N LYS A 748 -38.81 16.45 4.96
CA LYS A 748 -39.27 15.47 5.95
C LYS A 748 -39.96 14.30 5.25
N LEU A 749 -39.52 13.09 5.57
CA LEU A 749 -40.08 11.87 5.02
C LEU A 749 -41.12 11.28 5.98
N SER A 750 -42.23 10.78 5.42
CA SER A 750 -43.22 9.95 6.10
C SER A 750 -43.49 8.71 5.25
N PHE A 751 -43.93 7.62 5.89
CA PHE A 751 -44.24 6.36 5.21
C PHE A 751 -45.60 5.83 5.66
N THR A 752 -46.48 5.53 4.71
CA THR A 752 -47.81 4.94 4.96
C THR A 752 -48.27 4.15 3.74
N ASN A 753 -48.76 2.92 3.91
CA ASN A 753 -49.31 2.07 2.84
C ASN A 753 -48.41 2.01 1.59
N ASP A 754 -47.15 1.57 1.76
CA ASP A 754 -46.15 1.44 0.69
C ASP A 754 -45.84 2.74 -0.06
N THR A 755 -46.24 3.88 0.50
CA THR A 755 -46.02 5.22 -0.04
C THR A 755 -45.15 6.03 0.90
N TYR A 756 -43.99 6.43 0.40
CA TYR A 756 -43.11 7.42 0.99
C TYR A 756 -43.55 8.80 0.52
N THR A 757 -43.82 9.71 1.45
CA THR A 757 -44.13 11.12 1.13
C THR A 757 -43.05 12.00 1.71
N LEU A 758 -42.30 12.66 0.83
CA LEU A 758 -41.21 13.58 1.12
C LEU A 758 -41.71 15.02 0.97
N THR A 759 -41.87 15.73 2.08
CA THR A 759 -42.25 17.14 2.07
C THR A 759 -40.99 18.01 2.11
N VAL A 760 -40.68 18.71 1.02
CA VAL A 760 -39.52 19.60 0.89
C VAL A 760 -39.91 21.07 1.08
N PRO A 761 -38.97 21.96 1.42
CA PRO A 761 -39.24 23.40 1.48
C PRO A 761 -39.81 23.95 0.16
N LYS A 762 -40.74 24.90 0.25
CA LYS A 762 -41.31 25.57 -0.92
C LYS A 762 -40.22 26.21 -1.78
N GLY A 763 -40.30 26.01 -3.10
CA GLY A 763 -39.32 26.51 -4.06
C GLY A 763 -38.07 25.65 -4.21
N THR A 764 -37.99 24.47 -3.57
CA THR A 764 -36.93 23.49 -3.80
C THR A 764 -37.02 22.97 -5.24
N PRO A 765 -36.03 23.24 -6.11
CA PRO A 765 -36.11 22.84 -7.52
C PRO A 765 -35.69 21.38 -7.73
N VAL A 766 -34.79 20.90 -6.87
CA VAL A 766 -34.15 19.59 -6.95
C VAL A 766 -33.99 19.04 -5.54
N VAL A 767 -34.20 17.74 -5.37
CA VAL A 767 -33.93 17.01 -4.11
C VAL A 767 -33.14 15.75 -4.43
N LYS A 768 -32.17 15.39 -3.58
CA LYS A 768 -31.41 14.15 -3.70
C LYS A 768 -31.87 13.16 -2.64
N VAL A 769 -32.02 11.91 -3.03
CA VAL A 769 -32.54 10.86 -2.16
C VAL A 769 -31.68 9.61 -2.26
N THR A 770 -31.11 9.17 -1.14
CA THR A 770 -30.41 7.87 -1.04
C THR A 770 -31.38 6.81 -0.57
N VAL A 771 -31.51 5.72 -1.32
CA VAL A 771 -32.36 4.58 -0.99
C VAL A 771 -31.46 3.40 -0.61
N THR A 772 -31.60 2.90 0.61
CA THR A 772 -30.86 1.74 1.10
C THR A 772 -31.78 0.53 1.15
N LEU A 773 -31.38 -0.56 0.49
CA LEU A 773 -32.11 -1.83 0.48
C LEU A 773 -31.77 -2.65 1.74
N GLU A 774 -32.67 -3.53 2.18
CA GLU A 774 -32.34 -4.51 3.22
C GLU A 774 -31.29 -5.50 2.72
N ASP A 775 -31.51 -6.06 1.53
CA ASP A 775 -30.55 -6.92 0.85
C ASP A 775 -29.55 -6.06 0.04
N THR A 776 -28.31 -5.98 0.52
CA THR A 776 -27.26 -5.10 -0.05
C THR A 776 -26.98 -5.36 -1.54
N PHE A 777 -27.15 -6.60 -2.00
CA PHE A 777 -26.95 -6.97 -3.40
C PHE A 777 -28.27 -7.10 -4.19
N GLY A 778 -29.36 -6.55 -3.66
CA GLY A 778 -30.62 -6.34 -4.37
C GLY A 778 -30.52 -5.27 -5.47
N LEU A 779 -31.58 -5.12 -6.26
CA LEU A 779 -31.65 -4.14 -7.37
C LEU A 779 -32.70 -3.08 -7.08
N LEU A 780 -32.42 -1.83 -7.45
CA LEU A 780 -33.38 -0.73 -7.35
C LEU A 780 -33.70 -0.18 -8.74
N TYR A 781 -34.99 -0.09 -9.04
CA TYR A 781 -35.51 0.56 -10.23
C TYR A 781 -36.37 1.75 -9.83
N ILE A 782 -36.16 2.89 -10.48
CA ILE A 782 -36.96 4.11 -10.30
C ILE A 782 -37.59 4.44 -11.64
N ASP A 783 -38.92 4.48 -11.68
CA ASP A 783 -39.71 4.67 -12.90
C ASP A 783 -39.33 3.70 -14.04
N GLY A 784 -38.92 2.48 -13.67
CA GLY A 784 -38.50 1.43 -14.60
C GLY A 784 -37.04 1.52 -15.05
N ILE A 785 -36.27 2.50 -14.57
CA ILE A 785 -34.84 2.66 -14.86
C ILE A 785 -34.03 2.03 -13.73
N LEU A 786 -33.11 1.12 -14.04
CA LEU A 786 -32.16 0.58 -13.07
C LEU A 786 -31.25 1.72 -12.58
N VAL A 787 -31.09 1.84 -11.27
CA VAL A 787 -30.20 2.84 -10.67
C VAL A 787 -29.19 2.16 -9.74
N ASN A 788 -28.04 2.82 -9.54
CA ASN A 788 -27.08 2.39 -8.54
C ASN A 788 -27.56 2.88 -7.17
N ASP A 789 -28.09 1.98 -6.35
CA ASP A 789 -28.57 2.23 -4.99
C ASP A 789 -27.44 2.59 -4.00
N GLY A 790 -26.17 2.44 -4.40
CA GLY A 790 -25.02 3.02 -3.69
C GLY A 790 -24.88 4.54 -3.87
N LYS A 791 -25.58 5.14 -4.85
CA LYS A 791 -25.53 6.58 -5.18
C LYS A 791 -26.85 7.28 -4.83
N ALA A 792 -26.78 8.56 -4.44
CA ALA A 792 -27.97 9.38 -4.27
C ALA A 792 -28.67 9.61 -5.63
N GLN A 793 -30.00 9.60 -5.63
CA GLN A 793 -30.81 9.78 -6.83
C GLN A 793 -31.41 11.19 -6.85
N THR A 794 -31.20 11.91 -7.95
CA THR A 794 -31.62 13.31 -8.11
C THR A 794 -33.02 13.39 -8.72
N PHE A 795 -33.93 14.12 -8.07
CA PHE A 795 -35.29 14.35 -8.52
C PHE A 795 -35.55 15.82 -8.75
N THR A 796 -36.01 16.18 -9.95
CA THR A 796 -36.42 17.55 -10.30
C THR A 796 -37.90 17.75 -10.01
N ILE A 797 -38.25 18.82 -9.30
CA ILE A 797 -39.62 19.11 -8.86
C ILE A 797 -40.26 20.14 -9.80
N ASN A 798 -40.96 19.65 -10.83
CA ASN A 798 -41.67 20.48 -11.80
C ASN A 798 -43.13 20.74 -11.34
N GLY A 799 -43.31 21.65 -10.38
CA GLY A 799 -44.63 22.01 -9.83
C GLY A 799 -44.71 21.77 -8.32
N ASN A 800 -45.92 21.52 -7.80
CA ASN A 800 -46.10 21.31 -6.36
C ASN A 800 -45.81 19.87 -5.92
N ASN A 801 -46.08 18.88 -6.77
CA ASN A 801 -45.96 17.46 -6.43
C ASN A 801 -45.31 16.67 -7.59
N ALA A 802 -44.42 15.73 -7.26
CA ALA A 802 -43.88 14.71 -8.15
C ALA A 802 -44.11 13.32 -7.54
N SER A 803 -44.28 12.29 -8.36
CA SER A 803 -44.52 10.92 -7.90
C SER A 803 -43.70 9.95 -8.73
N HIS A 804 -42.94 9.09 -8.05
CA HIS A 804 -41.98 8.16 -8.63
C HIS A 804 -42.26 6.74 -8.15
N LYS A 805 -42.20 5.77 -9.05
CA LYS A 805 -42.38 4.36 -8.73
C LYS A 805 -41.03 3.74 -8.38
N LEU A 806 -40.91 3.19 -7.18
CA LEU A 806 -39.74 2.42 -6.76
C LEU A 806 -40.05 0.92 -6.85
N VAL A 807 -39.23 0.16 -7.57
CA VAL A 807 -39.30 -1.31 -7.60
C VAL A 807 -37.97 -1.86 -7.10
N THR A 808 -38.04 -2.64 -6.04
CA THR A 808 -36.88 -3.21 -5.36
C THR A 808 -36.88 -4.71 -5.55
N TYR A 809 -35.73 -5.28 -5.89
CA TYR A 809 -35.51 -6.72 -5.95
C TYR A 809 -34.60 -7.14 -4.81
N ALA A 810 -34.89 -8.28 -4.20
CA ALA A 810 -34.04 -8.91 -3.20
C ALA A 810 -32.74 -9.44 -3.80
N GLU A 811 -31.84 -9.99 -2.98
CA GLU A 811 -30.56 -10.57 -3.41
C GLU A 811 -30.72 -11.73 -4.41
N ASP A 812 -31.82 -12.48 -4.35
CA ASP A 812 -32.18 -13.51 -5.33
C ASP A 812 -32.49 -12.96 -6.74
N HIS A 813 -32.63 -11.63 -6.89
CA HIS A 813 -33.02 -10.89 -8.10
C HIS A 813 -34.36 -11.34 -8.71
N THR A 814 -35.21 -12.01 -7.93
CA THR A 814 -36.53 -12.52 -8.37
C THR A 814 -37.65 -12.03 -7.48
N THR A 815 -37.46 -12.06 -6.17
CA THR A 815 -38.40 -11.53 -5.17
C THR A 815 -38.38 -10.01 -5.24
N LYS A 816 -39.55 -9.37 -5.38
CA LYS A 816 -39.65 -7.91 -5.53
C LYS A 816 -40.77 -7.26 -4.73
N SER A 817 -40.55 -6.01 -4.34
CA SER A 817 -41.53 -5.12 -3.74
C SER A 817 -41.72 -3.87 -4.60
N THR A 818 -42.83 -3.15 -4.40
CA THR A 818 -43.12 -1.91 -5.14
C THR A 818 -43.61 -0.86 -4.17
N TYR A 819 -43.01 0.32 -4.26
CA TYR A 819 -43.33 1.49 -3.44
C TYR A 819 -43.59 2.70 -4.33
N THR A 820 -44.21 3.72 -3.75
CA THR A 820 -44.36 5.05 -4.36
C THR A 820 -43.56 6.08 -3.55
N LEU A 821 -42.78 6.93 -4.20
CA LEU A 821 -42.17 8.11 -3.61
C LEU A 821 -42.86 9.37 -4.15
N ASN A 822 -43.68 9.98 -3.30
CA ASN A 822 -44.26 11.29 -3.56
C ASN A 822 -43.33 12.37 -2.98
N ILE A 823 -43.05 13.40 -3.78
CA ILE A 823 -42.26 14.56 -3.38
C ILE A 823 -43.17 15.77 -3.49
N GLU A 824 -43.42 16.44 -2.37
CA GLU A 824 -44.39 17.55 -2.27
C GLU A 824 -43.71 18.78 -1.68
N GLN A 825 -44.05 19.96 -2.18
CA GLN A 825 -43.60 21.22 -1.58
C GLN A 825 -44.53 21.65 -0.44
N ALA A 826 -43.93 22.08 0.67
CA ALA A 826 -44.62 22.54 1.89
C ALA A 826 -45.51 23.78 1.70
#